data_AF-A0A9P0GTH5-F1
#
_entry.id   AF-A0A9P0GTH5-F1
#
_cell.length_a   1.000
_cell.length_b   1.000
_cell.length_c   1.000
_cell.angle_alpha   90.00
_cell.angle_beta   90.00
_cell.angle_gamma   90.00
#
_symmetry.space_group_name_H-M   'P 1'
#
loop_
_entity.id
_entity.type
_entity.pdbx_description
1 polymer ?
#
loop_
_entity_poly.entity_id
_entity_poly.type
_entity_poly.pdbx_seq_one_letter_code
_entity_poly.pdbx_strand_id
1 'polypeptide(L)'
;MGEESRGEINMSLNVLDPDHHLLEKFQQALKQHLLTQINRLKEEVFEIETESQKKKAEIEEVGVLAYEFQQKVCAQHRELENLVQNVETVTAAREQKLNELENNKKELKNIENTLFQTEKSNRDLLREIEAISMLNKQLSATENNIENTISINKRKAEKTRLDNKKLAKEKKQQDYMIYALSEEVWKQESELETLNMQIRIKEKEIEDLEEKVAIGNTGISALQTEYRSLMHSWDSVVIAIGTRDKGLECLQQEVNKLDEKYKATLTEIEQVRKLTKKELVENEVYTYRKKTILAEIKACSTDVNSQLDKKAELENKIFELHSILERTDQDIKIIQDEIVHKQHALDRVIKDYDSVYLKKSTLEEDILKYIQGELTNNKLAKRTRIASEEIREKRRRMELLRNETTNRRSFLKAQITFQSYKNDEMMQIKNDLQEQFEILEKEQKILRTEQEKYEVRYRKKEKLYQAVNIKLDLIIKKQTGETLTKGEIKMKDTEKMISEIQQSVRKLQVVWLREQNNIISISNERQDQIQDMNRLKKQVLVLQQKNIRISDEIDDIKKREEKVKHNLNMLINKAAVLGETLFKKRNVKMNLDRNTTLLQSTYDTKLKDSELELLHIEAEIAEIDEDKLQLSKELISINREALEWEKQFLLAKDTFMNMKEARGKGGELNSMQLEIHKMEIIYGQLKKAQEKLVKDMEYCISRRDKIFYSSEAIQSMHGDKKGDPAEKIRMNLTKKLDNIKNQIKRVENDIETTKKKITVEEKAKTDHLKKISYIKTRERSIHGHLDVLKKELEETKISRELKFELLVLNQRKAVLYKQIIKKQTPYVVYKKKDDLVNEYNKAKSINERLIKITGNLRRDFPDKLYVLCRIENMLGVVSLCMYG
;
A
#
# COMPACT_ATOMS: atom_id res chain seq x y z
N MET A 1 183.18 48.37 30.12
CA MET A 1 183.68 46.99 30.25
C MET A 1 183.17 46.22 29.03
N GLY A 2 184.00 45.77 28.09
CA GLY A 2 185.44 45.98 27.91
C GLY A 2 185.90 45.45 26.53
N GLU A 3 187.09 45.89 26.10
CA GLU A 3 188.15 45.18 25.34
C GLU A 3 187.85 43.79 24.70
N GLU A 4 188.39 43.35 23.55
CA GLU A 4 189.33 43.85 22.50
C GLU A 4 189.25 42.82 21.32
N SER A 5 189.94 42.80 20.16
CA SER A 5 191.07 43.56 19.57
C SER A 5 191.01 43.54 18.01
N ARG A 6 192.15 43.76 17.31
CA ARG A 6 192.35 43.66 15.86
C ARG A 6 193.16 42.42 15.43
N GLY A 7 193.11 42.08 14.14
CA GLY A 7 194.07 41.16 13.50
C GLY A 7 193.84 40.97 11.99
N GLU A 8 194.63 41.64 11.15
CA GLU A 8 194.71 41.41 9.70
C GLU A 8 195.91 40.51 9.35
N ILE A 9 195.89 39.86 8.18
CA ILE A 9 197.09 39.61 7.35
C ILE A 9 196.66 39.27 5.90
N ASN A 10 197.40 39.80 4.92
CA ASN A 10 197.23 39.54 3.49
C ASN A 10 198.13 38.40 3.01
N MET A 11 197.70 37.64 1.99
CA MET A 11 198.59 37.21 0.90
C MET A 11 197.82 36.71 -0.33
N SER A 12 198.46 36.82 -1.49
CA SER A 12 197.92 36.48 -2.81
C SER A 12 198.76 35.39 -3.49
N LEU A 13 198.25 34.85 -4.61
CA LEU A 13 198.82 35.05 -5.97
C LEU A 13 198.67 33.79 -6.89
N ASN A 14 198.04 33.98 -8.06
CA ASN A 14 198.29 33.38 -9.39
C ASN A 14 198.38 31.84 -9.62
N VAL A 15 198.38 31.33 -10.86
CA VAL A 15 197.60 31.54 -12.13
C VAL A 15 198.19 30.58 -13.18
N LEU A 16 197.42 30.18 -14.21
CA LEU A 16 197.98 29.77 -15.51
C LEU A 16 197.35 30.61 -16.64
N ASP A 17 198.13 30.85 -17.70
CA ASP A 17 197.93 31.92 -18.70
C ASP A 17 196.98 31.57 -19.87
N PRO A 18 196.51 32.54 -20.69
CA PRO A 18 195.10 32.55 -21.13
C PRO A 18 194.83 32.21 -22.60
N ASP A 19 195.85 32.07 -23.45
CA ASP A 19 195.72 32.04 -24.92
C ASP A 19 195.51 30.63 -25.51
N HIS A 20 194.49 29.91 -25.03
CA HIS A 20 194.08 28.63 -25.60
C HIS A 20 192.68 28.70 -26.22
N HIS A 21 192.59 28.37 -27.52
CA HIS A 21 191.43 28.49 -28.45
C HIS A 21 190.04 27.97 -27.98
N LEU A 22 189.96 27.26 -26.85
CA LEU A 22 188.69 26.80 -26.27
C LEU A 22 188.10 27.76 -25.20
N LEU A 23 188.85 28.77 -24.75
CA LEU A 23 188.42 29.72 -23.70
C LEU A 23 187.78 31.02 -24.23
N GLU A 24 187.97 31.35 -25.51
CA GLU A 24 187.59 32.65 -26.10
C GLU A 24 186.11 33.03 -25.88
N LYS A 25 185.18 32.09 -26.09
CA LYS A 25 183.74 32.30 -25.87
C LYS A 25 183.35 32.41 -24.39
N PHE A 26 184.15 31.85 -23.48
CA PHE A 26 183.91 31.94 -22.03
C PHE A 26 184.45 33.26 -21.46
N GLN A 27 185.62 33.69 -21.94
CA GLN A 27 186.25 34.96 -21.56
C GLN A 27 185.39 36.18 -21.94
N GLN A 28 184.71 36.17 -23.10
CA GLN A 28 183.79 37.26 -23.49
C GLN A 28 182.60 37.41 -22.53
N ALA A 29 181.93 36.30 -22.18
CA ALA A 29 180.77 36.33 -21.29
C ALA A 29 181.14 36.79 -19.86
N LEU A 30 182.25 36.28 -19.33
CA LEU A 30 182.73 36.65 -18.00
C LEU A 30 183.14 38.13 -17.90
N LYS A 31 183.77 38.66 -18.96
CA LYS A 31 184.25 40.06 -19.01
C LYS A 31 183.12 41.08 -19.00
N GLN A 32 181.95 40.78 -19.59
CA GLN A 32 180.78 41.67 -19.50
C GLN A 32 180.17 41.68 -18.08
N HIS A 33 180.07 40.53 -17.42
CA HIS A 33 179.49 40.42 -16.07
C HIS A 33 180.31 41.18 -15.01
N LEU A 34 181.65 41.04 -15.05
CA LEU A 34 182.53 41.73 -14.09
C LEU A 34 182.52 43.26 -14.28
N LEU A 35 182.41 43.75 -15.52
CA LEU A 35 182.25 45.19 -15.78
C LEU A 35 180.92 45.75 -15.25
N THR A 36 179.87 44.95 -15.13
CA THR A 36 178.60 45.41 -14.54
C THR A 36 178.69 45.56 -13.01
N GLN A 37 179.41 44.67 -12.33
CA GLN A 37 179.62 44.75 -10.88
C GLN A 37 180.53 45.91 -10.46
N ILE A 38 181.59 46.20 -11.23
CA ILE A 38 182.57 47.26 -10.90
C ILE A 38 181.96 48.67 -10.95
N ASN A 39 180.97 48.92 -11.82
CA ASN A 39 180.29 50.22 -11.85
C ASN A 39 179.36 50.40 -10.64
N ARG A 40 178.55 49.38 -10.32
CA ARG A 40 177.64 49.41 -9.16
C ARG A 40 178.37 49.71 -7.84
N LEU A 41 179.51 49.05 -7.61
CA LEU A 41 180.32 49.27 -6.39
C LEU A 41 180.97 50.66 -6.30
N LYS A 42 180.97 51.46 -7.38
CA LYS A 42 181.40 52.87 -7.33
C LYS A 42 180.25 53.83 -7.01
N GLU A 43 179.03 53.49 -7.40
CA GLU A 43 177.83 54.25 -7.08
C GLU A 43 177.50 54.11 -5.58
N GLU A 44 177.52 52.88 -5.04
CA GLU A 44 177.27 52.59 -3.62
C GLU A 44 178.26 53.29 -2.66
N VAL A 45 179.50 53.60 -3.09
CA VAL A 45 180.47 54.36 -2.28
C VAL A 45 180.17 55.86 -2.25
N PHE A 46 179.70 56.43 -3.36
CA PHE A 46 179.40 57.86 -3.44
C PHE A 46 178.15 58.25 -2.63
N GLU A 47 177.14 57.38 -2.58
CA GLU A 47 175.92 57.64 -1.79
C GLU A 47 176.22 57.78 -0.28
N ILE A 48 177.08 56.91 0.26
CA ILE A 48 177.42 56.86 1.70
C ILE A 48 178.09 58.15 2.18
N GLU A 49 179.00 58.74 1.40
CA GLU A 49 179.65 60.01 1.79
C GLU A 49 178.64 61.17 1.83
N THR A 50 177.61 61.17 0.97
CA THR A 50 176.57 62.21 0.98
C THR A 50 175.55 62.05 2.11
N GLU A 51 175.20 60.82 2.50
CA GLU A 51 174.35 60.56 3.68
C GLU A 51 174.98 61.11 4.96
N SER A 52 176.30 60.94 5.13
CA SER A 52 176.99 61.35 6.36
C SER A 52 177.04 62.87 6.58
N GLN A 53 176.79 63.67 5.55
CA GLN A 53 176.62 65.12 5.70
C GLN A 53 175.17 65.50 6.03
N LYS A 54 174.18 64.88 5.38
CA LYS A 54 172.74 65.12 5.64
C LYS A 54 172.36 64.86 7.11
N LYS A 55 172.78 63.71 7.66
CA LYS A 55 172.47 63.29 9.04
C LYS A 55 173.01 64.22 10.13
N LYS A 56 173.90 65.18 9.81
CA LYS A 56 174.32 66.24 10.75
C LYS A 56 173.37 67.44 10.76
N ALA A 57 172.78 67.80 9.62
CA ALA A 57 171.77 68.86 9.54
C ALA A 57 170.43 68.42 10.15
N GLU A 58 170.02 67.17 9.90
CA GLU A 58 168.77 66.59 10.42
C GLU A 58 168.68 66.63 11.97
N ILE A 59 169.81 66.53 12.68
CA ILE A 59 169.85 66.57 14.15
C ILE A 59 169.51 67.97 14.70
N GLU A 60 169.94 69.05 14.03
CA GLU A 60 169.63 70.42 14.43
C GLU A 60 168.16 70.76 14.11
N GLU A 61 167.65 70.28 12.98
CA GLU A 61 166.25 70.47 12.56
C GLU A 61 165.24 69.73 13.46
N VAL A 62 165.56 68.49 13.85
CA VAL A 62 164.75 67.72 14.83
C VAL A 62 164.65 68.41 16.19
N GLY A 63 165.70 69.14 16.60
CA GLY A 63 165.69 69.93 17.84
C GLY A 63 164.63 71.04 17.85
N VAL A 64 164.38 71.69 16.70
CA VAL A 64 163.35 72.73 16.55
C VAL A 64 161.95 72.10 16.49
N LEU A 65 161.79 71.02 15.72
CA LEU A 65 160.51 70.30 15.57
C LEU A 65 159.97 69.75 16.89
N ALA A 66 160.84 69.30 17.80
CA ALA A 66 160.46 68.84 19.13
C ALA A 66 159.74 69.93 19.96
N TYR A 67 160.20 71.18 19.88
CA TYR A 67 159.60 72.30 20.63
C TYR A 67 158.23 72.68 20.06
N GLU A 68 158.07 72.69 18.73
CA GLU A 68 156.75 72.88 18.11
C GLU A 68 155.75 71.78 18.50
N PHE A 69 156.20 70.51 18.53
CA PHE A 69 155.35 69.40 18.94
C PHE A 69 154.86 69.56 20.38
N GLN A 70 155.73 69.99 21.29
CA GLN A 70 155.35 70.23 22.68
C GLN A 70 154.30 71.35 22.82
N GLN A 71 154.36 72.38 21.96
CA GLN A 71 153.33 73.42 21.91
C GLN A 71 151.99 72.90 21.33
N LYS A 72 152.04 72.03 20.30
CA LYS A 72 150.87 71.36 19.70
C LYS A 72 150.17 70.44 20.70
N VAL A 73 150.91 69.68 21.52
CA VAL A 73 150.34 68.82 22.59
C VAL A 73 149.56 69.64 23.63
N CYS A 74 150.06 70.81 24.03
CA CYS A 74 149.35 71.70 24.96
C CYS A 74 148.03 72.26 24.39
N ALA A 75 147.92 72.42 23.06
CA ALA A 75 146.66 72.78 22.42
C ALA A 75 145.67 71.61 22.43
N GLN A 76 146.12 70.42 22.05
CA GLN A 76 145.31 69.19 22.04
C GLN A 76 144.75 68.82 23.42
N HIS A 77 145.48 69.11 24.51
CA HIS A 77 144.99 68.86 25.87
C HIS A 77 143.73 69.69 26.19
N ARG A 78 143.68 70.95 25.75
CA ARG A 78 142.50 71.83 25.91
C ARG A 78 141.33 71.41 25.01
N GLU A 79 141.60 70.86 23.83
CA GLU A 79 140.55 70.28 23.00
C GLU A 79 139.96 69.02 23.65
N LEU A 80 140.78 68.18 24.29
CA LEU A 80 140.31 67.02 25.05
C LEU A 80 139.44 67.41 26.26
N GLU A 81 139.82 68.43 27.03
CA GLU A 81 138.99 68.95 28.14
C GLU A 81 137.60 69.40 27.64
N ASN A 82 137.55 70.16 26.55
CA ASN A 82 136.28 70.56 25.91
C ASN A 82 135.48 69.35 25.40
N LEU A 83 136.12 68.33 24.84
CA LEU A 83 135.44 67.11 24.37
C LEU A 83 134.85 66.28 25.53
N VAL A 84 135.56 66.17 26.66
CA VAL A 84 135.03 65.50 27.87
C VAL A 84 133.78 66.22 28.37
N GLN A 85 133.82 67.55 28.50
CA GLN A 85 132.68 68.34 28.96
C GLN A 85 131.46 68.21 28.00
N ASN A 86 131.70 68.15 26.69
CA ASN A 86 130.65 67.86 25.71
C ASN A 86 130.03 66.46 25.91
N VAL A 87 130.84 65.42 26.16
CA VAL A 87 130.35 64.05 26.42
C VAL A 87 129.46 63.98 27.68
N GLU A 88 129.78 64.74 28.73
CA GLU A 88 128.94 64.84 29.93
C GLU A 88 127.56 65.45 29.61
N THR A 89 127.49 66.53 28.81
CA THR A 89 126.19 67.10 28.41
C THR A 89 125.36 66.16 27.55
N VAL A 90 125.98 65.42 26.63
CA VAL A 90 125.30 64.46 25.73
C VAL A 90 124.79 63.24 26.49
N THR A 91 125.54 62.76 27.50
CA THR A 91 125.10 61.63 28.34
C THR A 91 123.92 62.02 29.24
N ALA A 92 123.94 63.21 29.86
CA ALA A 92 122.80 63.71 30.62
C ALA A 92 121.52 63.88 29.75
N ALA A 93 121.65 64.42 28.53
CA ALA A 93 120.54 64.54 27.59
C ALA A 93 119.98 63.17 27.16
N ARG A 94 120.84 62.17 27.02
CA ARG A 94 120.45 60.78 26.69
C ARG A 94 119.65 60.13 27.82
N GLU A 95 120.03 60.33 29.09
CA GLU A 95 119.26 59.78 30.23
C GLU A 95 117.87 60.40 30.34
N GLN A 96 117.74 61.71 30.15
CA GLN A 96 116.43 62.37 30.11
C GLN A 96 115.52 61.76 29.04
N LYS A 97 116.02 61.55 27.81
CA LYS A 97 115.24 60.94 26.73
C LYS A 97 114.96 59.44 26.91
N LEU A 98 115.79 58.70 27.65
CA LEU A 98 115.47 57.32 28.04
C LEU A 98 114.35 57.27 29.09
N ASN A 99 114.35 58.19 30.07
CA ASN A 99 113.29 58.29 31.06
C ASN A 99 111.94 58.72 30.44
N GLU A 100 111.93 59.69 29.52
CA GLU A 100 110.75 60.03 28.71
C GLU A 100 110.23 58.81 27.93
N LEU A 101 111.12 58.07 27.26
CA LEU A 101 110.75 56.89 26.49
C LEU A 101 110.13 55.77 27.36
N GLU A 102 110.63 55.58 28.59
CA GLU A 102 110.07 54.57 29.49
C GLU A 102 108.70 54.98 30.05
N ASN A 103 108.49 56.27 30.35
CA ASN A 103 107.19 56.79 30.74
C ASN A 103 106.17 56.67 29.60
N ASN A 104 106.54 57.08 28.38
CA ASN A 104 105.68 56.93 27.20
C ASN A 104 105.30 55.46 26.94
N LYS A 105 106.20 54.50 27.19
CA LYS A 105 105.89 53.05 27.11
C LYS A 105 104.90 52.59 28.17
N LYS A 106 104.96 53.13 29.39
CA LYS A 106 104.00 52.83 30.46
C LYS A 106 102.61 53.40 30.13
N GLU A 107 102.57 54.63 29.61
CA GLU A 107 101.32 55.26 29.15
C GLU A 107 100.69 54.51 27.97
N LEU A 108 101.45 54.17 26.93
CA LEU A 108 100.97 53.43 25.76
C LEU A 108 100.38 52.08 26.19
N LYS A 109 101.05 51.34 27.09
CA LYS A 109 100.55 50.08 27.64
C LYS A 109 99.30 50.25 28.51
N ASN A 110 99.13 51.38 29.20
CA ASN A 110 97.89 51.71 29.90
C ASN A 110 96.76 51.99 28.91
N ILE A 111 97.03 52.74 27.83
CA ILE A 111 96.07 53.01 26.76
C ILE A 111 95.62 51.69 26.11
N GLU A 112 96.54 50.80 25.71
CA GLU A 112 96.22 49.47 25.16
C GLU A 112 95.28 48.67 26.08
N ASN A 113 95.54 48.65 27.39
CA ASN A 113 94.68 47.98 28.37
C ASN A 113 93.28 48.61 28.44
N THR A 114 93.17 49.95 28.44
CA THR A 114 91.86 50.62 28.42
C THR A 114 91.10 50.42 27.11
N LEU A 115 91.81 50.37 25.98
CA LEU A 115 91.24 50.14 24.65
C LEU A 115 90.73 48.69 24.53
N PHE A 116 91.48 47.71 25.04
CA PHE A 116 91.01 46.33 25.14
C PHE A 116 89.77 46.18 26.04
N GLN A 117 89.69 46.92 27.15
CA GLN A 117 88.52 46.94 28.03
C GLN A 117 87.30 47.59 27.35
N THR A 118 87.46 48.71 26.64
CA THR A 118 86.35 49.34 25.90
C THR A 118 85.92 48.53 24.68
N GLU A 119 86.83 47.88 23.96
CA GLU A 119 86.50 46.90 22.92
C GLU A 119 85.67 45.73 23.47
N LYS A 120 86.07 45.18 24.62
CA LYS A 120 85.31 44.10 25.26
C LYS A 120 83.91 44.59 25.64
N SER A 121 83.81 45.74 26.31
CA SER A 121 82.53 46.35 26.68
C SER A 121 81.64 46.62 25.45
N ASN A 122 82.20 47.11 24.35
CA ASN A 122 81.46 47.34 23.10
C ASN A 122 81.00 46.02 22.45
N ARG A 123 81.81 44.95 22.50
CA ARG A 123 81.39 43.61 22.02
C ARG A 123 80.25 43.04 22.87
N ASP A 124 80.28 43.26 24.18
CA ASP A 124 79.21 42.80 25.08
C ASP A 124 77.93 43.64 24.92
N LEU A 125 78.03 44.97 24.80
CA LEU A 125 76.90 45.84 24.46
C LEU A 125 76.29 45.54 23.07
N LEU A 126 77.11 45.19 22.07
CA LEU A 126 76.61 44.76 20.76
C LEU A 126 75.83 43.44 20.86
N ARG A 127 76.28 42.48 21.68
CA ARG A 127 75.54 41.24 21.97
C ARG A 127 74.21 41.52 22.67
N GLU A 128 74.18 42.47 23.60
CA GLU A 128 72.94 42.90 24.25
C GLU A 128 71.97 43.57 23.26
N ILE A 129 72.47 44.43 22.36
CA ILE A 129 71.68 45.05 21.28
C ILE A 129 71.16 43.99 20.30
N GLU A 130 71.95 42.98 19.95
CA GLU A 130 71.52 41.84 19.12
C GLU A 130 70.47 40.99 19.83
N ALA A 131 70.64 40.71 21.12
CA ALA A 131 69.67 39.98 21.94
C ALA A 131 68.34 40.74 22.07
N ILE A 132 68.39 42.05 22.35
CA ILE A 132 67.21 42.94 22.40
C ILE A 132 66.56 43.07 21.02
N SER A 133 67.35 43.12 19.93
CA SER A 133 66.83 43.11 18.54
C SER A 133 66.11 41.80 18.21
N MET A 134 66.65 40.66 18.66
CA MET A 134 65.98 39.36 18.52
C MET A 134 64.71 39.28 19.38
N LEU A 135 64.76 39.76 20.63
CA LEU A 135 63.60 39.81 21.51
C LEU A 135 62.48 40.70 20.93
N ASN A 136 62.82 41.90 20.41
CA ASN A 136 61.85 42.78 19.77
C ASN A 136 61.25 42.18 18.49
N LYS A 137 62.03 41.41 17.71
CA LYS A 137 61.50 40.64 16.56
C LYS A 137 60.57 39.52 17.01
N GLN A 138 60.88 38.82 18.11
CA GLN A 138 60.00 37.80 18.69
C GLN A 138 58.72 38.42 19.25
N LEU A 139 58.82 39.52 20.01
CA LEU A 139 57.69 40.27 20.54
C LEU A 139 56.78 40.76 19.42
N SER A 140 57.33 41.45 18.40
CA SER A 140 56.54 41.89 17.25
C SER A 140 55.91 40.74 16.46
N ALA A 141 56.58 39.58 16.36
CA ALA A 141 55.97 38.37 15.80
C ALA A 141 54.83 37.84 16.69
N THR A 142 54.95 37.88 18.02
CA THR A 142 53.84 37.53 18.93
C THR A 142 52.70 38.54 18.89
N GLU A 143 52.97 39.83 18.77
CA GLU A 143 51.95 40.88 18.61
C GLU A 143 51.17 40.70 17.31
N ASN A 144 51.87 40.50 16.18
CA ASN A 144 51.23 40.19 14.90
C ASN A 144 50.42 38.89 14.97
N ASN A 145 50.89 37.86 15.67
CA ASN A 145 50.11 36.64 15.89
C ASN A 145 48.90 36.87 16.80
N ILE A 146 49.02 37.69 17.85
CA ILE A 146 47.93 38.08 18.75
C ILE A 146 46.89 38.89 17.99
N GLU A 147 47.27 39.90 17.20
CA GLU A 147 46.34 40.67 16.37
C GLU A 147 45.66 39.79 15.32
N ASN A 148 46.38 38.89 14.66
CA ASN A 148 45.78 37.92 13.74
C ASN A 148 44.79 36.98 14.46
N THR A 149 45.11 36.47 15.65
CA THR A 149 44.15 35.66 16.43
C THR A 149 42.95 36.48 16.92
N ILE A 150 43.12 37.75 17.29
CA ILE A 150 42.04 38.67 17.63
C ILE A 150 41.15 38.94 16.41
N SER A 151 41.73 39.15 15.22
CA SER A 151 41.02 39.33 13.95
C SER A 151 40.23 38.07 13.56
N ILE A 152 40.86 36.89 13.67
CA ILE A 152 40.21 35.58 13.49
C ILE A 152 39.10 35.37 14.52
N ASN A 153 39.31 35.73 15.79
CA ASN A 153 38.32 35.56 16.84
C ASN A 153 37.16 36.56 16.72
N LYS A 154 37.39 37.79 16.26
CA LYS A 154 36.34 38.74 15.85
C LYS A 154 35.51 38.18 14.69
N ARG A 155 36.15 37.60 13.67
CA ARG A 155 35.46 36.93 12.54
C ARG A 155 34.68 35.70 12.98
N LYS A 156 35.23 34.87 13.88
CA LYS A 156 34.53 33.73 14.50
C LYS A 156 33.32 34.20 15.31
N ALA A 157 33.49 35.19 16.19
CA ALA A 157 32.42 35.74 17.00
C ALA A 157 31.29 36.35 16.15
N GLU A 158 31.61 37.08 15.08
CA GLU A 158 30.60 37.61 14.17
C GLU A 158 29.91 36.49 13.37
N LYS A 159 30.64 35.47 12.91
CA LYS A 159 30.02 34.28 12.30
C LYS A 159 29.08 33.59 13.29
N THR A 160 29.51 33.34 14.53
CA THR A 160 28.68 32.76 15.59
C THR A 160 27.47 33.64 15.90
N ARG A 161 27.59 34.98 15.89
CA ARG A 161 26.47 35.91 16.05
C ARG A 161 25.46 35.80 14.91
N LEU A 162 25.93 35.68 13.66
CA LEU A 162 25.09 35.50 12.48
C LEU A 162 24.43 34.12 12.45
N ASP A 163 25.14 33.06 12.79
CA ASP A 163 24.62 31.69 12.84
C ASP A 163 23.64 31.51 14.01
N ASN A 164 23.92 32.08 15.19
CA ASN A 164 22.93 32.17 16.28
C ASN A 164 21.67 32.96 15.87
N LYS A 165 21.81 34.00 15.04
CA LYS A 165 20.68 34.77 14.50
C LYS A 165 19.88 34.00 13.44
N LYS A 166 20.49 33.01 12.75
CA LYS A 166 19.76 32.03 11.91
C LYS A 166 19.03 31.01 12.78
N LEU A 167 19.73 30.37 13.72
CA LEU A 167 19.16 29.40 14.66
C LEU A 167 17.99 30.00 15.46
N ALA A 168 18.06 31.27 15.86
CA ALA A 168 16.94 31.97 16.50
C ALA A 168 15.73 32.19 15.57
N LYS A 169 15.95 32.41 14.26
CA LYS A 169 14.86 32.47 13.27
C LYS A 169 14.25 31.09 13.00
N GLU A 170 15.09 30.09 12.81
CA GLU A 170 14.70 28.70 12.58
C GLU A 170 13.94 28.14 13.78
N LYS A 171 14.42 28.41 15.01
CA LYS A 171 13.72 28.08 16.25
C LYS A 171 12.38 28.81 16.34
N LYS A 172 12.32 30.11 16.03
CA LYS A 172 11.03 30.84 15.98
C LYS A 172 10.05 30.25 14.94
N GLN A 173 10.55 29.76 13.80
CA GLN A 173 9.72 29.05 12.80
C GLN A 173 9.24 27.69 13.32
N GLN A 174 10.09 26.93 14.01
CA GLN A 174 9.68 25.71 14.71
C GLN A 174 8.64 26.00 15.79
N ASP A 175 8.79 27.08 16.57
CA ASP A 175 7.87 27.44 17.65
C ASP A 175 6.50 27.85 17.10
N TYR A 176 6.44 28.55 15.96
CA TYR A 176 5.19 28.78 15.23
C TYR A 176 4.56 27.48 14.70
N MET A 177 5.37 26.54 14.19
CA MET A 177 4.85 25.24 13.73
C MET A 177 4.35 24.37 14.88
N ILE A 178 5.04 24.37 16.02
CA ILE A 178 4.63 23.68 17.25
C ILE A 178 3.33 24.30 17.78
N TYR A 179 3.20 25.62 17.78
CA TYR A 179 1.96 26.29 18.16
C TYR A 179 0.80 25.90 17.25
N ALA A 180 0.97 25.97 15.92
CA ALA A 180 -0.08 25.60 14.96
C ALA A 180 -0.49 24.12 15.05
N LEU A 181 0.48 23.22 15.32
CA LEU A 181 0.19 21.81 15.60
C LEU A 181 -0.54 21.62 16.94
N SER A 182 -0.21 22.40 17.96
CA SER A 182 -0.88 22.36 19.27
C SER A 182 -2.32 22.87 19.17
N GLU A 183 -2.56 23.92 18.39
CA GLU A 183 -3.87 24.50 18.13
C GLU A 183 -4.79 23.53 17.37
N GLU A 184 -4.28 22.84 16.33
CA GLU A 184 -5.03 21.79 15.64
C GLU A 184 -5.22 20.53 16.51
N VAL A 185 -4.28 20.20 17.41
CA VAL A 185 -4.48 19.14 18.42
C VAL A 185 -5.60 19.50 19.38
N TRP A 186 -5.60 20.70 20.00
CA TRP A 186 -6.67 21.13 20.90
C TRP A 186 -8.04 21.17 20.21
N LYS A 187 -8.07 21.56 18.93
CA LYS A 187 -9.27 21.50 18.09
C LYS A 187 -9.73 20.05 17.90
N GLN A 188 -8.84 19.11 17.57
CA GLN A 188 -9.19 17.69 17.43
C GLN A 188 -9.58 17.02 18.75
N GLU A 189 -8.96 17.40 19.88
CA GLU A 189 -9.37 16.98 21.22
C GLU A 189 -10.77 17.49 21.57
N SER A 190 -11.09 18.75 21.25
CA SER A 190 -12.44 19.30 21.41
C SER A 190 -13.46 18.63 20.48
N GLU A 191 -13.11 18.36 19.22
CA GLU A 191 -13.98 17.62 18.28
C GLU A 191 -14.25 16.20 18.82
N LEU A 192 -13.21 15.48 19.29
CA LEU A 192 -13.33 14.18 19.94
C LEU A 192 -14.20 14.21 21.20
N GLU A 193 -14.08 15.22 22.06
CA GLU A 193 -14.93 15.32 23.25
C GLU A 193 -16.41 15.57 22.88
N THR A 194 -16.69 16.40 21.86
CA THR A 194 -18.08 16.55 21.36
C THR A 194 -18.62 15.26 20.75
N LEU A 195 -17.80 14.49 20.04
CA LEU A 195 -18.19 13.18 19.48
C LEU A 195 -18.42 12.15 20.59
N ASN A 196 -17.56 12.10 21.62
CA ASN A 196 -17.76 11.24 22.79
C ASN A 196 -19.04 11.60 23.56
N MET A 197 -19.38 12.89 23.64
CA MET A 197 -20.64 13.33 24.24
C MET A 197 -21.86 12.93 23.38
N GLN A 198 -21.77 13.03 22.05
CA GLN A 198 -22.80 12.51 21.13
C GLN A 198 -22.95 11.00 21.25
N ILE A 199 -21.86 10.24 21.36
CA ILE A 199 -21.89 8.78 21.58
C ILE A 199 -22.65 8.45 22.85
N ARG A 200 -22.35 9.07 24.00
CA ARG A 200 -23.09 8.85 25.27
C ARG A 200 -24.58 9.18 25.16
N ILE A 201 -24.94 10.21 24.39
CA ILE A 201 -26.34 10.55 24.13
C ILE A 201 -27.00 9.45 23.28
N LYS A 202 -26.31 8.90 22.27
CA LYS A 202 -26.83 7.81 21.44
C LYS A 202 -26.86 6.45 22.14
N GLU A 203 -25.90 6.14 22.99
CA GLU A 203 -25.93 4.98 23.88
C GLU A 203 -27.17 5.03 24.78
N LYS A 204 -27.46 6.21 25.37
CA LYS A 204 -28.68 6.40 26.14
C LYS A 204 -29.96 6.35 25.30
N GLU A 205 -29.99 6.94 24.11
CA GLU A 205 -31.14 6.79 23.19
C GLU A 205 -31.40 5.32 22.82
N ILE A 206 -30.34 4.50 22.70
CA ILE A 206 -30.45 3.06 22.45
C ILE A 206 -31.00 2.33 23.68
N GLU A 207 -30.48 2.60 24.88
CA GLU A 207 -31.02 2.05 26.15
C GLU A 207 -32.52 2.38 26.32
N ASP A 208 -32.87 3.65 26.11
CA ASP A 208 -34.25 4.16 26.07
C ASP A 208 -35.13 3.43 25.01
N LEU A 209 -34.56 2.97 23.90
CA LEU A 209 -35.28 2.23 22.85
C LEU A 209 -35.36 0.73 23.13
N GLU A 210 -34.32 0.14 23.71
CA GLU A 210 -34.30 -1.26 24.14
C GLU A 210 -35.32 -1.49 25.27
N GLU A 211 -35.46 -0.58 26.22
CA GLU A 211 -36.55 -0.63 27.22
C GLU A 211 -37.93 -0.60 26.55
N LYS A 212 -38.15 0.33 25.60
CA LYS A 212 -39.43 0.44 24.86
C LYS A 212 -39.72 -0.81 24.03
N VAL A 213 -38.70 -1.45 23.45
CA VAL A 213 -38.82 -2.74 22.74
C VAL A 213 -39.08 -3.90 23.71
N ALA A 214 -38.45 -3.92 24.88
CA ALA A 214 -38.73 -4.92 25.91
C ALA A 214 -40.17 -4.82 26.42
N ILE A 215 -40.64 -3.61 26.74
CA ILE A 215 -42.03 -3.33 27.10
C ILE A 215 -42.98 -3.78 25.97
N GLY A 216 -42.68 -3.41 24.72
CA GLY A 216 -43.46 -3.85 23.55
C GLY A 216 -43.54 -5.38 23.42
N ASN A 217 -42.43 -6.09 23.61
CA ASN A 217 -42.37 -7.55 23.57
C ASN A 217 -43.15 -8.20 24.73
N THR A 218 -43.14 -7.62 25.93
CA THR A 218 -43.99 -8.09 27.04
C THR A 218 -45.48 -7.88 26.73
N GLY A 219 -45.86 -6.76 26.13
CA GLY A 219 -47.23 -6.49 25.67
C GLY A 219 -47.69 -7.46 24.56
N ILE A 220 -46.84 -7.75 23.58
CA ILE A 220 -47.09 -8.76 22.54
C ILE A 220 -47.27 -10.15 23.18
N SER A 221 -46.44 -10.50 24.17
CA SER A 221 -46.55 -11.77 24.89
C SER A 221 -47.86 -11.88 25.68
N ALA A 222 -48.27 -10.79 26.35
CA ALA A 222 -49.54 -10.70 27.06
C ALA A 222 -50.74 -10.87 26.11
N LEU A 223 -50.77 -10.13 25.00
CA LEU A 223 -51.78 -10.27 23.94
C LEU A 223 -51.81 -11.70 23.36
N GLN A 224 -50.66 -12.37 23.23
CA GLN A 224 -50.61 -13.76 22.77
C GLN A 224 -51.17 -14.74 23.82
N THR A 225 -50.99 -14.49 25.11
CA THR A 225 -51.65 -15.27 26.16
C THR A 225 -53.16 -15.01 26.22
N GLU A 226 -53.61 -13.76 26.08
CA GLU A 226 -55.04 -13.44 25.98
C GLU A 226 -55.68 -14.09 24.76
N TYR A 227 -55.03 -14.05 23.59
CA TYR A 227 -55.49 -14.71 22.38
C TYR A 227 -55.64 -16.24 22.57
N ARG A 228 -54.67 -16.90 23.22
CA ARG A 228 -54.78 -18.34 23.55
C ARG A 228 -55.94 -18.62 24.50
N SER A 229 -56.13 -17.78 25.52
CA SER A 229 -57.24 -17.92 26.48
C SER A 229 -58.60 -17.71 25.83
N LEU A 230 -58.72 -16.69 24.95
CA LEU A 230 -59.92 -16.42 24.18
C LEU A 230 -60.23 -17.56 23.19
N MET A 231 -59.21 -18.09 22.50
CA MET A 231 -59.38 -19.24 21.61
C MET A 231 -59.83 -20.49 22.37
N HIS A 232 -59.23 -20.78 23.54
CA HIS A 232 -59.66 -21.90 24.38
C HIS A 232 -61.10 -21.72 24.92
N SER A 233 -61.50 -20.48 25.22
CA SER A 233 -62.89 -20.16 25.57
C SER A 233 -63.84 -20.33 24.37
N TRP A 234 -63.39 -19.95 23.16
CA TRP A 234 -64.15 -20.12 21.92
C TRP A 234 -64.34 -21.60 21.58
N ASP A 235 -63.28 -22.40 21.65
CA ASP A 235 -63.35 -23.86 21.45
C ASP A 235 -64.28 -24.51 22.48
N SER A 236 -64.27 -24.05 23.73
CA SER A 236 -65.24 -24.51 24.74
C SER A 236 -66.69 -24.14 24.40
N VAL A 237 -66.93 -22.99 23.77
CA VAL A 237 -68.27 -22.58 23.28
C VAL A 237 -68.67 -23.39 22.05
N VAL A 238 -67.75 -23.67 21.12
CA VAL A 238 -68.00 -24.52 19.95
C VAL A 238 -68.32 -25.96 20.38
N ILE A 239 -67.59 -26.51 21.35
CA ILE A 239 -67.90 -27.81 21.96
C ILE A 239 -69.27 -27.78 22.63
N ALA A 240 -69.59 -26.73 23.40
CA ALA A 240 -70.90 -26.58 24.02
C ALA A 240 -72.04 -26.54 22.98
N ILE A 241 -71.89 -25.78 21.89
CA ILE A 241 -72.84 -25.76 20.77
C ILE A 241 -72.98 -27.17 20.17
N GLY A 242 -71.87 -27.84 19.83
CA GLY A 242 -71.90 -29.20 19.27
C GLY A 242 -72.52 -30.26 20.21
N THR A 243 -72.48 -30.08 21.53
CA THR A 243 -73.23 -30.93 22.47
C THR A 243 -74.73 -30.60 22.51
N ARG A 244 -75.12 -29.33 22.35
CA ARG A 244 -76.52 -28.90 22.26
C ARG A 244 -77.15 -29.36 20.95
N ASP A 245 -76.43 -29.27 19.84
CA ASP A 245 -76.89 -29.72 18.53
C ASP A 245 -77.16 -31.24 18.52
N LYS A 246 -76.26 -32.04 19.11
CA LYS A 246 -76.51 -33.49 19.34
C LYS A 246 -77.72 -33.74 20.23
N GLY A 247 -77.92 -32.92 21.26
CA GLY A 247 -79.12 -32.96 22.11
C GLY A 247 -80.41 -32.65 21.33
N LEU A 248 -80.38 -31.64 20.45
CA LEU A 248 -81.48 -31.29 19.55
C LEU A 248 -81.74 -32.40 18.51
N GLU A 249 -80.70 -33.03 17.96
CA GLU A 249 -80.82 -34.16 17.05
C GLU A 249 -81.52 -35.35 17.74
N CYS A 250 -81.09 -35.71 18.95
CA CYS A 250 -81.73 -36.76 19.75
C CYS A 250 -83.20 -36.43 20.07
N LEU A 251 -83.50 -35.18 20.45
CA LEU A 251 -84.87 -34.73 20.67
C LEU A 251 -85.71 -34.79 19.39
N GLN A 252 -85.14 -34.41 18.24
CA GLN A 252 -85.84 -34.46 16.96
C GLN A 252 -86.06 -35.90 16.46
N GLN A 253 -85.15 -36.82 16.75
CA GLN A 253 -85.35 -38.25 16.54
C GLN A 253 -86.50 -38.80 17.42
N GLU A 254 -86.61 -38.39 18.69
CA GLU A 254 -87.75 -38.78 19.54
C GLU A 254 -89.07 -38.13 19.09
N VAL A 255 -89.06 -36.87 18.65
CA VAL A 255 -90.24 -36.21 18.06
C VAL A 255 -90.71 -36.96 16.80
N ASN A 256 -89.80 -37.39 15.93
CA ASN A 256 -90.14 -38.19 14.75
C ASN A 256 -90.77 -39.54 15.16
N LYS A 257 -90.20 -40.26 16.15
CA LYS A 257 -90.79 -41.50 16.69
C LYS A 257 -92.18 -41.28 17.31
N LEU A 258 -92.43 -40.12 17.91
CA LEU A 258 -93.74 -39.76 18.47
C LEU A 258 -94.76 -39.42 17.38
N ASP A 259 -94.35 -38.74 16.31
CA ASP A 259 -95.18 -38.46 15.13
C ASP A 259 -95.50 -39.75 14.34
N GLU A 260 -94.55 -40.67 14.21
CA GLU A 260 -94.78 -42.02 13.66
C GLU A 260 -95.81 -42.80 14.49
N LYS A 261 -95.66 -42.82 15.83
CA LYS A 261 -96.65 -43.43 16.73
C LYS A 261 -98.02 -42.75 16.64
N TYR A 262 -98.05 -41.42 16.57
CA TYR A 262 -99.30 -40.66 16.41
C TYR A 262 -100.00 -41.02 15.09
N LYS A 263 -99.27 -41.06 13.97
CA LYS A 263 -99.77 -41.52 12.67
C LYS A 263 -100.28 -42.95 12.72
N ALA A 264 -99.58 -43.87 13.38
CA ALA A 264 -100.05 -45.23 13.61
C ALA A 264 -101.40 -45.25 14.34
N THR A 265 -101.51 -44.57 15.49
CA THR A 265 -102.77 -44.50 16.24
C THR A 265 -103.90 -43.81 15.47
N LEU A 266 -103.61 -42.81 14.61
CA LEU A 266 -104.59 -42.24 13.69
C LEU A 266 -105.08 -43.26 12.66
N THR A 267 -104.18 -44.05 12.07
CA THR A 267 -104.58 -45.12 11.13
C THR A 267 -105.38 -46.23 11.81
N GLU A 268 -105.05 -46.60 13.05
CA GLU A 268 -105.85 -47.51 13.88
C GLU A 268 -107.25 -46.93 14.15
N ILE A 269 -107.35 -45.66 14.57
CA ILE A 269 -108.63 -44.96 14.78
C ILE A 269 -109.46 -44.90 13.49
N GLU A 270 -108.84 -44.67 12.34
CA GLU A 270 -109.54 -44.73 11.05
C GLU A 270 -110.01 -46.15 10.70
N GLN A 271 -109.18 -47.16 10.96
CA GLN A 271 -109.52 -48.56 10.68
C GLN A 271 -110.65 -49.05 11.59
N VAL A 272 -110.62 -48.70 12.89
CA VAL A 272 -111.73 -48.91 13.83
C VAL A 272 -112.99 -48.17 13.34
N ARG A 273 -112.90 -46.88 12.97
CA ARG A 273 -114.04 -46.12 12.41
C ARG A 273 -114.61 -46.76 11.13
N LYS A 274 -113.77 -47.33 10.26
CA LYS A 274 -114.18 -48.07 9.05
C LYS A 274 -114.90 -49.39 9.41
N LEU A 275 -114.44 -50.11 10.43
CA LEU A 275 -115.11 -51.30 10.96
C LEU A 275 -116.45 -50.94 11.62
N THR A 276 -116.50 -49.95 12.52
CA THR A 276 -117.75 -49.47 13.14
C THR A 276 -118.79 -49.05 12.10
N LYS A 277 -118.37 -48.43 10.98
CA LYS A 277 -119.28 -48.12 9.87
C LYS A 277 -119.82 -49.35 9.13
N LYS A 278 -119.06 -50.44 9.01
CA LYS A 278 -119.57 -51.71 8.48
C LYS A 278 -120.60 -52.33 9.43
N GLU A 279 -120.24 -52.46 10.70
CA GLU A 279 -121.14 -52.97 11.75
C GLU A 279 -122.46 -52.20 11.82
N LEU A 280 -122.43 -50.87 11.67
CA LEU A 280 -123.64 -50.03 11.60
C LEU A 280 -124.51 -50.36 10.38
N VAL A 281 -123.92 -50.47 9.18
CA VAL A 281 -124.66 -50.82 7.95
C VAL A 281 -125.23 -52.25 8.02
N GLU A 282 -124.49 -53.19 8.59
CA GLU A 282 -124.98 -54.56 8.81
C GLU A 282 -126.12 -54.57 9.83
N ASN A 283 -126.02 -53.79 10.91
CA ASN A 283 -127.11 -53.60 11.89
C ASN A 283 -128.36 -52.95 11.27
N GLU A 284 -128.21 -51.97 10.37
CA GLU A 284 -129.32 -51.40 9.60
C GLU A 284 -129.99 -52.46 8.72
N VAL A 285 -129.22 -53.32 8.04
CA VAL A 285 -129.74 -54.44 7.23
C VAL A 285 -130.45 -55.49 8.10
N TYR A 286 -129.90 -55.86 9.26
CA TYR A 286 -130.57 -56.75 10.21
C TYR A 286 -131.85 -56.12 10.80
N THR A 287 -131.84 -54.82 11.08
CA THR A 287 -133.01 -54.06 11.56
C THR A 287 -134.09 -53.96 10.49
N TYR A 288 -133.71 -53.79 9.21
CA TYR A 288 -134.64 -53.84 8.08
C TYR A 288 -135.26 -55.24 7.95
N ARG A 289 -134.44 -56.31 7.89
CA ARG A 289 -134.92 -57.70 7.85
C ARG A 289 -135.87 -58.02 9.01
N LYS A 290 -135.54 -57.58 10.23
CA LYS A 290 -136.40 -57.74 11.41
C LYS A 290 -137.74 -57.04 11.25
N LYS A 291 -137.79 -55.84 10.66
CA LYS A 291 -139.05 -55.14 10.34
C LYS A 291 -139.88 -55.91 9.30
N THR A 292 -139.26 -56.44 8.25
CA THR A 292 -139.94 -57.24 7.22
C THR A 292 -140.55 -58.51 7.81
N ILE A 293 -139.76 -59.30 8.56
CA ILE A 293 -140.24 -60.53 9.22
C ILE A 293 -141.38 -60.24 10.21
N LEU A 294 -141.31 -59.12 10.96
CA LEU A 294 -142.40 -58.69 11.84
C LEU A 294 -143.67 -58.24 11.10
N ALA A 295 -143.57 -57.81 9.84
CA ALA A 295 -144.73 -57.53 8.99
C ALA A 295 -145.33 -58.82 8.42
N GLU A 296 -144.49 -59.76 7.98
CA GLU A 296 -144.89 -61.10 7.51
C GLU A 296 -145.61 -61.89 8.61
N ILE A 297 -145.07 -61.90 9.84
CA ILE A 297 -145.72 -62.52 11.01
C ILE A 297 -147.09 -61.89 11.29
N LYS A 298 -147.24 -60.57 11.15
CA LYS A 298 -148.54 -59.89 11.32
C LYS A 298 -149.55 -60.30 10.24
N ALA A 299 -149.13 -60.34 8.98
CA ALA A 299 -149.98 -60.77 7.87
C ALA A 299 -150.44 -62.23 8.05
N CYS A 300 -149.52 -63.13 8.41
CA CYS A 300 -149.84 -64.52 8.70
C CYS A 300 -150.81 -64.65 9.90
N SER A 301 -150.63 -63.85 10.95
CA SER A 301 -151.57 -63.82 12.09
C SER A 301 -152.97 -63.32 11.70
N THR A 302 -153.10 -62.36 10.78
CA THR A 302 -154.42 -61.92 10.28
C THR A 302 -155.08 -62.98 9.39
N ASP A 303 -154.31 -63.68 8.56
CA ASP A 303 -154.84 -64.77 7.74
C ASP A 303 -155.34 -65.92 8.63
N VAL A 304 -154.56 -66.35 9.63
CA VAL A 304 -154.93 -67.41 10.58
C VAL A 304 -156.22 -67.07 11.31
N ASN A 305 -156.38 -65.85 11.81
CA ASN A 305 -157.64 -65.41 12.45
C ASN A 305 -158.82 -65.55 11.47
N SER A 306 -158.67 -65.10 10.22
CA SER A 306 -159.73 -65.22 9.20
C SER A 306 -160.12 -66.67 8.83
N GLN A 307 -159.27 -67.66 9.13
CA GLN A 307 -159.60 -69.08 8.95
C GLN A 307 -160.26 -69.66 10.21
N LEU A 308 -159.92 -69.17 11.40
CA LEU A 308 -160.61 -69.53 12.65
C LEU A 308 -162.05 -69.00 12.67
N ASP A 309 -162.28 -67.77 12.20
CA ASP A 309 -163.63 -67.20 12.09
C ASP A 309 -164.53 -68.05 11.16
N LYS A 310 -164.03 -68.39 9.96
CA LYS A 310 -164.72 -69.28 9.00
C LYS A 310 -164.98 -70.68 9.57
N LYS A 311 -164.05 -71.21 10.39
CA LYS A 311 -164.25 -72.50 11.07
C LYS A 311 -165.42 -72.41 12.04
N ALA A 312 -165.50 -71.35 12.84
CA ALA A 312 -166.61 -71.13 13.77
C ALA A 312 -167.96 -70.94 13.05
N GLU A 313 -168.00 -70.24 11.92
CA GLU A 313 -169.21 -70.15 11.08
C GLU A 313 -169.69 -71.53 10.60
N LEU A 314 -168.76 -72.38 10.13
CA LEU A 314 -169.07 -73.73 9.65
C LEU A 314 -169.49 -74.69 10.77
N GLU A 315 -168.84 -74.62 11.95
CA GLU A 315 -169.22 -75.44 13.11
C GLU A 315 -170.62 -75.09 13.64
N ASN A 316 -170.98 -73.79 13.67
CA ASN A 316 -172.36 -73.37 13.94
C ASN A 316 -173.34 -73.91 12.88
N LYS A 317 -172.97 -73.86 11.58
CA LYS A 317 -173.81 -74.38 10.49
C LYS A 317 -174.11 -75.87 10.62
N ILE A 318 -173.14 -76.65 11.07
CA ILE A 318 -173.29 -78.10 11.31
C ILE A 318 -174.22 -78.35 12.50
N PHE A 319 -174.12 -77.55 13.57
CA PHE A 319 -175.00 -77.67 14.75
C PHE A 319 -176.46 -77.35 14.42
N GLU A 320 -176.72 -76.29 13.63
CA GLU A 320 -178.05 -75.95 13.11
C GLU A 320 -178.67 -77.13 12.32
N LEU A 321 -177.91 -77.70 11.38
CA LEU A 321 -178.38 -78.81 10.54
C LEU A 321 -178.63 -80.09 11.33
N HIS A 322 -177.83 -80.37 12.36
CA HIS A 322 -178.03 -81.56 13.20
C HIS A 322 -179.31 -81.47 14.03
N SER A 323 -179.60 -80.31 14.63
CA SER A 323 -180.83 -80.09 15.40
C SER A 323 -182.12 -80.12 14.55
N ILE A 324 -182.02 -79.79 13.25
CA ILE A 324 -183.12 -79.94 12.29
C ILE A 324 -183.36 -81.42 11.98
N LEU A 325 -182.29 -82.20 11.75
CA LEU A 325 -182.37 -83.63 11.44
C LEU A 325 -183.03 -84.45 12.56
N GLU A 326 -182.63 -84.25 13.82
CA GLU A 326 -183.22 -84.97 14.96
C GLU A 326 -184.73 -84.73 15.12
N ARG A 327 -185.22 -83.55 14.73
CA ARG A 327 -186.66 -83.25 14.68
C ARG A 327 -187.35 -84.01 13.57
N THR A 328 -186.81 -83.94 12.34
CA THR A 328 -187.43 -84.63 11.20
C THR A 328 -187.50 -86.15 11.38
N ASP A 329 -186.52 -86.77 12.03
CA ASP A 329 -186.53 -88.22 12.31
C ASP A 329 -187.56 -88.62 13.38
N GLN A 330 -187.98 -87.69 14.24
CA GLN A 330 -189.07 -87.92 15.21
C GLN A 330 -190.44 -87.79 14.51
N ASP A 331 -190.64 -86.73 13.72
CA ASP A 331 -191.87 -86.50 12.97
C ASP A 331 -192.16 -87.63 11.97
N ILE A 332 -191.13 -88.12 11.27
CA ILE A 332 -191.26 -89.20 10.27
C ILE A 332 -191.78 -90.51 10.91
N LYS A 333 -191.37 -90.85 12.14
CA LYS A 333 -191.87 -92.06 12.82
C LYS A 333 -193.36 -91.98 13.13
N ILE A 334 -193.81 -90.84 13.67
CA ILE A 334 -195.23 -90.60 13.98
C ILE A 334 -196.07 -90.72 12.70
N ILE A 335 -195.59 -90.14 11.59
CA ILE A 335 -196.27 -90.19 10.29
C ILE A 335 -196.28 -91.60 9.70
N GLN A 336 -195.22 -92.42 9.91
CA GLN A 336 -195.18 -93.80 9.42
C GLN A 336 -196.24 -94.70 10.10
N ASP A 337 -196.42 -94.56 11.41
CA ASP A 337 -197.46 -95.31 12.15
C ASP A 337 -198.87 -94.91 11.70
N GLU A 338 -199.13 -93.62 11.44
CA GLU A 338 -200.41 -93.18 10.86
C GLU A 338 -200.62 -93.70 9.42
N ILE A 339 -199.58 -93.68 8.57
CA ILE A 339 -199.67 -94.12 7.16
C ILE A 339 -200.08 -95.59 7.08
N VAL A 340 -199.46 -96.48 7.88
CA VAL A 340 -199.84 -97.91 7.90
C VAL A 340 -201.32 -98.08 8.27
N HIS A 341 -201.82 -97.28 9.22
CA HIS A 341 -203.22 -97.34 9.63
C HIS A 341 -204.19 -96.80 8.56
N LYS A 342 -203.78 -95.78 7.78
CA LYS A 342 -204.54 -95.23 6.64
C LYS A 342 -204.53 -96.16 5.43
N GLN A 343 -203.42 -96.83 5.13
CA GLN A 343 -203.27 -97.69 3.95
C GLN A 343 -204.33 -98.81 3.92
N HIS A 344 -204.54 -99.48 5.06
CA HIS A 344 -205.56 -100.52 5.24
C HIS A 344 -207.02 -100.05 5.09
N ALA A 345 -207.27 -98.74 5.13
CA ALA A 345 -208.56 -98.14 4.78
C ALA A 345 -208.64 -97.79 3.28
N LEU A 346 -207.54 -97.28 2.71
CA LEU A 346 -207.48 -96.83 1.31
C LEU A 346 -207.62 -97.99 0.31
N ASP A 347 -207.04 -99.16 0.58
CA ASP A 347 -207.15 -100.37 -0.25
C ASP A 347 -208.60 -100.84 -0.49
N ARG A 348 -209.54 -100.40 0.36
CA ARG A 348 -210.98 -100.68 0.18
C ARG A 348 -211.62 -99.74 -0.83
N VAL A 349 -211.16 -98.48 -0.88
CA VAL A 349 -211.71 -97.40 -1.73
C VAL A 349 -211.11 -97.43 -3.13
N ILE A 350 -209.86 -97.88 -3.28
CA ILE A 350 -209.18 -98.02 -4.59
C ILE A 350 -209.99 -98.91 -5.56
N LYS A 351 -210.72 -99.91 -5.07
CA LYS A 351 -211.58 -100.76 -5.91
C LYS A 351 -212.80 -100.06 -6.52
N ASP A 352 -213.27 -98.95 -5.94
CA ASP A 352 -214.49 -98.27 -6.39
C ASP A 352 -214.17 -97.13 -7.39
N TYR A 353 -213.02 -96.48 -7.24
CA TYR A 353 -212.65 -95.28 -8.01
C TYR A 353 -212.24 -95.56 -9.46
N ASP A 354 -211.51 -96.65 -9.72
CA ASP A 354 -210.91 -96.93 -11.05
C ASP A 354 -211.93 -97.09 -12.18
N SER A 355 -213.22 -97.29 -11.86
CA SER A 355 -214.30 -97.34 -12.84
C SER A 355 -214.68 -95.98 -13.48
N VAL A 356 -214.22 -94.86 -12.91
CA VAL A 356 -214.72 -93.52 -13.25
C VAL A 356 -213.73 -92.69 -14.07
N TYR A 357 -212.43 -92.68 -13.72
CA TYR A 357 -211.47 -91.68 -14.23
C TYR A 357 -211.13 -91.82 -15.72
N LEU A 358 -211.22 -93.03 -16.27
CA LEU A 358 -210.75 -93.38 -17.63
C LEU A 358 -211.40 -92.59 -18.78
N LYS A 359 -212.49 -91.85 -18.51
CA LYS A 359 -213.30 -91.13 -19.51
C LYS A 359 -212.90 -89.65 -19.72
N LYS A 360 -211.98 -89.07 -18.93
CA LYS A 360 -211.67 -87.62 -19.01
C LYS A 360 -210.53 -87.27 -19.98
N SER A 361 -209.47 -88.09 -20.03
CA SER A 361 -208.13 -87.61 -20.42
C SER A 361 -207.89 -87.26 -21.89
N THR A 362 -208.83 -87.54 -22.79
CA THR A 362 -208.62 -87.51 -24.25
C THR A 362 -209.02 -86.18 -24.93
N LEU A 363 -209.00 -85.06 -24.19
CA LEU A 363 -209.63 -83.79 -24.63
C LEU A 363 -208.72 -82.56 -24.57
N GLU A 364 -207.49 -82.68 -24.08
CA GLU A 364 -206.63 -81.53 -23.73
C GLU A 364 -205.39 -81.34 -24.65
N GLU A 365 -205.12 -82.24 -25.61
CA GLU A 365 -203.91 -82.20 -26.47
C GLU A 365 -203.97 -81.26 -27.69
N ASP A 366 -205.16 -80.86 -28.17
CA ASP A 366 -205.31 -80.24 -29.51
C ASP A 366 -204.86 -78.76 -29.64
N ILE A 367 -204.63 -78.04 -28.54
CA ILE A 367 -204.75 -76.56 -28.56
C ILE A 367 -203.49 -75.81 -29.05
N LEU A 368 -202.27 -76.20 -28.66
CA LEU A 368 -201.11 -75.28 -28.67
C LEU A 368 -200.08 -75.52 -29.80
N LYS A 369 -200.52 -75.33 -31.05
CA LYS A 369 -199.71 -75.50 -32.28
C LYS A 369 -199.36 -74.19 -33.03
N TYR A 370 -199.58 -73.02 -32.45
CA TYR A 370 -200.02 -71.85 -33.26
C TYR A 370 -199.02 -70.69 -33.55
N ILE A 371 -197.88 -70.51 -32.87
CA ILE A 371 -197.12 -69.22 -32.92
C ILE A 371 -195.63 -69.39 -33.33
N GLN A 372 -195.22 -68.85 -34.50
CA GLN A 372 -193.88 -69.06 -35.08
C GLN A 372 -193.47 -68.03 -36.22
N GLY A 373 -192.60 -67.02 -35.97
CA GLY A 373 -191.79 -66.29 -37.02
C GLY A 373 -191.55 -64.73 -36.92
N GLU A 374 -190.38 -64.20 -37.44
CA GLU A 374 -190.12 -62.91 -38.21
C GLU A 374 -188.62 -62.32 -38.29
N LEU A 375 -188.05 -62.13 -39.54
CA LEU A 375 -187.09 -61.09 -40.18
C LEU A 375 -185.52 -60.82 -39.92
N THR A 376 -184.82 -60.05 -40.84
CA THR A 376 -183.32 -59.71 -40.98
C THR A 376 -183.02 -58.37 -41.82
N ASN A 377 -181.86 -57.79 -42.33
CA ASN A 377 -180.37 -57.99 -42.57
C ASN A 377 -179.58 -56.66 -43.05
N ASN A 378 -178.20 -56.54 -43.19
CA ASN A 378 -177.43 -55.32 -43.75
C ASN A 378 -175.86 -55.41 -44.09
N LYS A 379 -175.23 -54.62 -45.03
CA LYS A 379 -173.72 -54.37 -45.26
C LYS A 379 -173.25 -53.40 -46.44
N LEU A 380 -172.14 -52.59 -46.38
CA LEU A 380 -171.46 -51.97 -47.61
C LEU A 380 -170.01 -51.29 -47.62
N ALA A 381 -169.35 -50.88 -46.54
CA ALA A 381 -168.45 -49.67 -46.55
C ALA A 381 -166.90 -49.73 -46.86
N LYS A 382 -166.35 -50.42 -47.89
CA LYS A 382 -164.88 -50.80 -47.89
C LYS A 382 -163.85 -50.19 -48.89
N ARG A 383 -164.14 -49.30 -49.86
CA ARG A 383 -163.19 -49.01 -50.99
C ARG A 383 -162.25 -47.78 -50.93
N THR A 384 -162.47 -46.77 -50.08
CA THR A 384 -161.79 -45.44 -50.20
C THR A 384 -160.37 -45.33 -49.62
N ARG A 385 -159.84 -46.36 -48.96
CA ARG A 385 -158.66 -46.25 -48.07
C ARG A 385 -157.30 -46.08 -48.78
N ILE A 386 -157.07 -46.85 -49.84
CA ILE A 386 -155.72 -47.23 -50.29
C ILE A 386 -154.92 -46.07 -50.92
N ALA A 387 -155.57 -45.18 -51.67
CA ALA A 387 -154.89 -44.07 -52.35
C ALA A 387 -154.30 -42.99 -51.40
N SER A 388 -154.57 -43.09 -50.09
CA SER A 388 -154.11 -42.12 -49.10
C SER A 388 -152.74 -42.46 -48.49
N GLU A 389 -152.22 -43.68 -48.67
CA GLU A 389 -150.97 -44.11 -48.05
C GLU A 389 -149.72 -43.54 -48.77
N GLU A 390 -149.55 -43.73 -50.08
CA GLU A 390 -148.26 -43.50 -50.80
C GLU A 390 -147.71 -42.06 -50.72
N ILE A 391 -148.60 -41.05 -50.69
CA ILE A 391 -148.19 -39.64 -50.62
C ILE A 391 -147.49 -39.31 -49.28
N ARG A 392 -147.78 -40.07 -48.22
CA ARG A 392 -147.19 -39.88 -46.88
C ARG A 392 -145.70 -40.25 -46.87
N GLU A 393 -145.33 -41.30 -47.60
CA GLU A 393 -143.99 -41.90 -47.59
C GLU A 393 -142.90 -40.97 -48.12
N LYS A 394 -143.21 -40.20 -49.18
CA LYS A 394 -142.26 -39.21 -49.75
C LYS A 394 -142.14 -37.96 -48.88
N ARG A 395 -143.23 -37.48 -48.26
CA ARG A 395 -143.20 -36.34 -47.33
C ARG A 395 -142.32 -36.64 -46.11
N ARG A 396 -142.52 -37.81 -45.49
CA ARG A 396 -141.80 -38.25 -44.28
C ARG A 396 -140.26 -38.22 -44.44
N ARG A 397 -139.75 -38.57 -45.62
CA ARG A 397 -138.29 -38.58 -45.90
C ARG A 397 -137.69 -37.18 -45.98
N MET A 398 -138.38 -36.22 -46.60
CA MET A 398 -137.93 -34.82 -46.64
C MET A 398 -138.04 -34.15 -45.27
N GLU A 399 -139.05 -34.51 -44.46
CA GLU A 399 -139.20 -34.03 -43.09
C GLU A 399 -138.05 -34.51 -42.19
N LEU A 400 -137.59 -35.76 -42.31
CA LEU A 400 -136.46 -36.28 -41.51
C LEU A 400 -135.16 -35.49 -41.74
N LEU A 401 -134.75 -35.27 -42.99
CA LEU A 401 -133.51 -34.53 -43.30
C LEU A 401 -133.59 -33.05 -42.88
N ARG A 402 -134.79 -32.46 -42.98
CA ARG A 402 -135.09 -31.13 -42.44
C ARG A 402 -135.01 -31.11 -40.91
N ASN A 403 -135.48 -32.15 -40.23
CA ASN A 403 -135.47 -32.24 -38.77
C ASN A 403 -134.04 -32.44 -38.21
N GLU A 404 -133.17 -33.20 -38.87
CA GLU A 404 -131.76 -33.32 -38.46
C GLU A 404 -131.01 -31.98 -38.59
N THR A 405 -131.19 -31.28 -39.71
CA THR A 405 -130.55 -29.97 -39.94
C THR A 405 -131.13 -28.87 -39.03
N THR A 406 -132.44 -28.87 -38.76
CA THR A 406 -133.02 -27.95 -37.76
C THR A 406 -132.62 -28.32 -36.34
N ASN A 407 -132.48 -29.60 -35.97
CA ASN A 407 -131.99 -30.00 -34.65
C ASN A 407 -130.53 -29.59 -34.44
N ARG A 408 -129.64 -29.81 -35.43
CA ARG A 408 -128.24 -29.36 -35.37
C ARG A 408 -128.15 -27.83 -35.23
N ARG A 409 -128.97 -27.09 -35.96
CA ARG A 409 -129.08 -25.63 -35.84
C ARG A 409 -129.69 -25.18 -34.51
N SER A 410 -130.64 -25.94 -33.96
CA SER A 410 -131.28 -25.64 -32.67
C SER A 410 -130.35 -25.93 -31.51
N PHE A 411 -129.51 -26.96 -31.58
CA PHE A 411 -128.46 -27.22 -30.59
C PHE A 411 -127.42 -26.09 -30.58
N LEU A 412 -126.89 -25.72 -31.75
CA LEU A 412 -125.96 -24.58 -31.86
C LEU A 412 -126.62 -23.26 -31.40
N LYS A 413 -127.88 -23.01 -31.78
CA LYS A 413 -128.61 -21.84 -31.30
C LYS A 413 -128.83 -21.89 -29.79
N ALA A 414 -129.17 -23.04 -29.21
CA ALA A 414 -129.34 -23.21 -27.77
C ALA A 414 -128.03 -22.95 -27.01
N GLN A 415 -126.89 -23.42 -27.54
CA GLN A 415 -125.56 -23.17 -26.96
C GLN A 415 -125.18 -21.69 -27.05
N ILE A 416 -125.49 -21.02 -28.17
CA ILE A 416 -125.30 -19.57 -28.34
C ILE A 416 -126.24 -18.78 -27.41
N THR A 417 -127.52 -19.15 -27.29
CA THR A 417 -128.45 -18.48 -26.37
C THR A 417 -128.15 -18.78 -24.91
N PHE A 418 -127.52 -19.91 -24.58
CA PHE A 418 -127.03 -20.20 -23.23
C PHE A 418 -125.81 -19.35 -22.86
N GLN A 419 -124.89 -19.14 -23.81
CA GLN A 419 -123.77 -18.21 -23.60
C GLN A 419 -124.20 -16.74 -23.65
N SER A 420 -125.18 -16.37 -24.48
CA SER A 420 -125.84 -15.06 -24.42
C SER A 420 -126.48 -14.90 -23.05
N TYR A 421 -127.39 -15.81 -22.66
CA TYR A 421 -128.06 -15.76 -21.36
C TYR A 421 -127.07 -15.69 -20.19
N LYS A 422 -125.94 -16.42 -20.21
CA LYS A 422 -124.92 -16.28 -19.16
C LYS A 422 -124.16 -14.95 -19.20
N ASN A 423 -123.91 -14.38 -20.37
CA ASN A 423 -123.32 -13.05 -20.49
C ASN A 423 -124.33 -11.95 -20.13
N ASP A 424 -125.62 -12.14 -20.44
CA ASP A 424 -126.73 -11.24 -20.16
C ASP A 424 -127.11 -11.29 -18.68
N GLU A 425 -127.13 -12.47 -18.06
CA GLU A 425 -127.24 -12.73 -16.61
C GLU A 425 -126.05 -12.15 -15.86
N MET A 426 -124.82 -12.32 -16.37
CA MET A 426 -123.63 -11.70 -15.77
C MET A 426 -123.55 -10.19 -16.02
N MET A 427 -124.15 -9.67 -17.10
CA MET A 427 -124.33 -8.23 -17.32
C MET A 427 -125.45 -7.66 -16.46
N GLN A 428 -126.53 -8.40 -16.21
CA GLN A 428 -127.57 -8.06 -15.24
C GLN A 428 -126.96 -8.06 -13.84
N ILE A 429 -126.35 -9.14 -13.37
CA ILE A 429 -125.64 -9.17 -12.07
C ILE A 429 -124.61 -8.05 -11.96
N LYS A 430 -123.89 -7.68 -13.03
CA LYS A 430 -123.00 -6.52 -13.02
C LYS A 430 -123.76 -5.20 -12.93
N ASN A 431 -124.80 -5.00 -13.73
CA ASN A 431 -125.60 -3.77 -13.75
C ASN A 431 -126.38 -3.61 -12.45
N ASP A 432 -126.95 -4.68 -11.91
CA ASP A 432 -127.56 -4.77 -10.58
C ASP A 432 -126.52 -4.48 -9.50
N LEU A 433 -125.32 -5.06 -9.54
CA LEU A 433 -124.24 -4.71 -8.61
C LEU A 433 -123.82 -3.24 -8.73
N GLN A 434 -123.87 -2.65 -9.93
CA GLN A 434 -123.46 -1.28 -10.22
C GLN A 434 -124.58 -0.27 -9.89
N GLU A 435 -125.86 -0.64 -10.03
CA GLU A 435 -127.03 0.10 -9.58
C GLU A 435 -127.17 -0.01 -8.06
N GLN A 436 -126.91 -1.19 -7.46
CA GLN A 436 -126.74 -1.33 -6.01
C GLN A 436 -125.53 -0.52 -5.53
N PHE A 437 -124.44 -0.41 -6.30
CA PHE A 437 -123.33 0.50 -5.95
C PHE A 437 -123.76 1.97 -6.02
N GLU A 438 -124.50 2.37 -7.05
CA GLU A 438 -125.05 3.73 -7.15
C GLU A 438 -126.11 4.02 -6.08
N ILE A 439 -126.95 3.05 -5.72
CA ILE A 439 -127.92 3.15 -4.62
C ILE A 439 -127.16 3.24 -3.30
N LEU A 440 -126.17 2.38 -3.03
CA LEU A 440 -125.33 2.47 -1.83
C LEU A 440 -124.47 3.74 -1.81
N GLU A 441 -124.08 4.32 -2.95
CA GLU A 441 -123.37 5.59 -2.99
C GLU A 441 -124.34 6.78 -2.82
N LYS A 442 -125.57 6.71 -3.34
CA LYS A 442 -126.65 7.67 -3.10
C LYS A 442 -127.12 7.60 -1.65
N GLU A 443 -127.28 6.41 -1.08
CA GLU A 443 -127.56 6.16 0.33
C GLU A 443 -126.37 6.59 1.19
N GLN A 444 -125.12 6.33 0.81
CA GLN A 444 -123.97 6.85 1.55
C GLN A 444 -123.91 8.39 1.47
N LYS A 445 -124.27 9.01 0.35
CA LYS A 445 -124.40 10.48 0.25
C LYS A 445 -125.58 10.99 1.09
N ILE A 446 -126.72 10.32 1.08
CA ILE A 446 -127.89 10.63 1.92
C ILE A 446 -127.49 10.49 3.38
N LEU A 447 -127.00 9.32 3.83
CA LEU A 447 -126.50 9.03 5.17
C LEU A 447 -125.33 9.92 5.58
N ARG A 448 -124.48 10.43 4.67
CA ARG A 448 -123.49 11.47 5.00
C ARG A 448 -124.17 12.81 5.24
N THR A 449 -125.06 13.28 4.35
CA THR A 449 -125.82 14.52 4.62
C THR A 449 -126.79 14.38 5.80
N GLU A 450 -127.22 13.16 6.13
CA GLU A 450 -128.05 12.85 7.27
C GLU A 450 -127.19 12.70 8.53
N GLN A 451 -125.97 12.17 8.45
CA GLN A 451 -124.95 12.29 9.51
C GLN A 451 -124.56 13.74 9.75
N GLU A 452 -124.46 14.59 8.73
CA GLU A 452 -124.23 16.04 8.89
C GLU A 452 -125.47 16.73 9.49
N LYS A 453 -126.69 16.39 9.05
CA LYS A 453 -127.94 16.85 9.70
C LYS A 453 -128.07 16.30 11.12
N TYR A 454 -127.60 15.09 11.39
CA TYR A 454 -127.59 14.46 12.71
C TYR A 454 -126.44 15.00 13.56
N GLU A 455 -125.32 15.45 13.01
CA GLU A 455 -124.25 16.16 13.73
C GLU A 455 -124.70 17.59 14.05
N VAL A 456 -125.36 18.29 13.12
CA VAL A 456 -125.94 19.61 13.40
C VAL A 456 -127.10 19.48 14.38
N ARG A 457 -127.93 18.43 14.27
CA ARG A 457 -128.95 18.09 15.29
C ARG A 457 -128.32 17.59 16.59
N TYR A 458 -127.16 16.91 16.56
CA TYR A 458 -126.45 16.40 17.75
C TYR A 458 -125.80 17.56 18.45
N ARG A 459 -124.98 18.39 17.82
CA ARG A 459 -124.44 19.64 18.38
C ARG A 459 -125.55 20.58 18.90
N LYS A 460 -126.74 20.61 18.28
CA LYS A 460 -127.93 21.27 18.84
C LYS A 460 -128.53 20.52 20.04
N LYS A 461 -128.69 19.19 19.95
CA LYS A 461 -129.13 18.32 21.05
C LYS A 461 -128.13 18.25 22.18
N GLU A 462 -126.86 18.57 21.97
CA GLU A 462 -125.71 18.50 22.86
C GLU A 462 -125.55 19.84 23.58
N LYS A 463 -125.78 20.96 22.90
CA LYS A 463 -126.08 22.23 23.58
C LYS A 463 -127.35 22.11 24.43
N LEU A 464 -128.38 21.42 23.95
CA LEU A 464 -129.54 21.05 24.77
C LEU A 464 -129.21 19.99 25.83
N TYR A 465 -128.27 19.07 25.62
CA TYR A 465 -127.87 18.02 26.58
C TYR A 465 -126.94 18.59 27.64
N GLN A 466 -126.20 19.66 27.36
CA GLN A 466 -125.50 20.48 28.34
C GLN A 466 -126.50 21.30 29.15
N ALA A 467 -127.47 21.96 28.49
CA ALA A 467 -128.57 22.65 29.18
C ALA A 467 -129.51 21.70 29.97
N VAL A 468 -129.59 20.43 29.58
CA VAL A 468 -130.32 19.37 30.28
C VAL A 468 -129.43 18.68 31.31
N ASN A 469 -128.12 18.51 31.12
CA ASN A 469 -127.19 18.04 32.16
C ASN A 469 -127.09 19.05 33.30
N ILE A 470 -127.09 20.36 33.02
CA ILE A 470 -127.20 21.39 34.07
C ILE A 470 -128.53 21.25 34.86
N LYS A 471 -129.57 20.62 34.28
CA LYS A 471 -130.82 20.24 34.98
C LYS A 471 -130.79 18.81 35.55
N LEU A 472 -129.98 17.90 34.99
CA LEU A 472 -129.84 16.51 35.41
C LEU A 472 -128.86 16.39 36.57
N ASP A 473 -127.79 17.19 36.65
CA ASP A 473 -126.93 17.32 37.84
C ASP A 473 -127.71 17.86 39.06
N LEU A 474 -128.79 18.61 38.82
CA LEU A 474 -129.75 19.03 39.85
C LEU A 474 -130.76 17.93 40.25
N ILE A 475 -130.81 16.80 39.52
CA ILE A 475 -131.72 15.65 39.74
C ILE A 475 -130.97 14.38 40.16
N ILE A 476 -129.78 14.12 39.61
CA ILE A 476 -128.84 13.05 39.99
C ILE A 476 -128.38 13.24 41.45
N LYS A 477 -128.27 14.50 41.92
CA LYS A 477 -128.09 14.82 43.35
C LYS A 477 -129.29 14.48 44.26
N LYS A 478 -130.39 13.93 43.72
CA LYS A 478 -131.61 13.58 44.47
C LYS A 478 -132.06 12.12 44.39
N GLN A 479 -131.57 11.30 43.46
CA GLN A 479 -131.98 9.89 43.35
C GLN A 479 -130.81 8.93 43.12
N THR A 480 -130.42 8.27 44.21
CA THR A 480 -129.46 7.17 44.30
C THR A 480 -130.10 5.82 43.93
N GLY A 481 -129.29 4.84 43.49
CA GLY A 481 -129.70 3.42 43.50
C GLY A 481 -128.85 2.54 42.57
N GLU A 482 -128.13 1.57 43.13
CA GLU A 482 -127.33 0.60 42.37
C GLU A 482 -128.12 -0.66 42.01
N THR A 483 -127.85 -1.28 40.85
CA THR A 483 -127.39 -2.68 40.74
C THR A 483 -127.11 -3.05 39.26
N LEU A 484 -125.95 -3.66 38.98
CA LEU A 484 -125.64 -4.24 37.65
C LEU A 484 -125.98 -5.74 37.59
N THR A 485 -126.20 -6.27 36.39
CA THR A 485 -126.58 -7.68 36.19
C THR A 485 -125.38 -8.54 35.76
N LYS A 486 -125.32 -9.78 36.26
CA LYS A 486 -124.17 -10.71 36.11
C LYS A 486 -123.67 -10.97 34.67
N GLY A 487 -124.48 -10.70 33.64
CA GLY A 487 -124.04 -10.82 32.24
C GLY A 487 -123.05 -9.73 31.81
N GLU A 488 -123.24 -8.50 32.28
CA GLU A 488 -122.43 -7.32 31.91
C GLU A 488 -121.01 -7.41 32.47
N ILE A 489 -120.85 -8.08 33.62
CA ILE A 489 -119.55 -8.37 34.23
C ILE A 489 -118.75 -9.31 33.30
N LYS A 490 -119.35 -10.43 32.86
CA LYS A 490 -118.67 -11.40 31.98
C LYS A 490 -118.28 -10.80 30.63
N MET A 491 -119.10 -9.94 30.03
CA MET A 491 -118.70 -9.22 28.81
C MET A 491 -117.48 -8.34 29.08
N LYS A 492 -117.50 -7.49 30.11
CA LYS A 492 -116.37 -6.63 30.48
C LYS A 492 -115.10 -7.42 30.76
N ASP A 493 -115.19 -8.57 31.43
CA ASP A 493 -114.03 -9.44 31.67
C ASP A 493 -113.44 -9.98 30.35
N THR A 494 -114.28 -10.41 29.40
CA THR A 494 -113.80 -10.85 28.07
C THR A 494 -113.26 -9.72 27.20
N GLU A 495 -113.90 -8.54 27.20
CA GLU A 495 -113.41 -7.34 26.50
C GLU A 495 -112.06 -6.88 27.07
N LYS A 496 -111.89 -6.96 28.39
CA LYS A 496 -110.63 -6.65 29.07
C LYS A 496 -109.54 -7.65 28.69
N MET A 497 -109.82 -8.96 28.68
CA MET A 497 -108.89 -9.98 28.19
C MET A 497 -108.48 -9.73 26.73
N ILE A 498 -109.42 -9.39 25.85
CA ILE A 498 -109.14 -9.06 24.44
C ILE A 498 -108.25 -7.80 24.36
N SER A 499 -108.52 -6.77 25.15
CA SER A 499 -107.71 -5.54 25.22
C SER A 499 -106.29 -5.80 25.73
N GLU A 500 -106.13 -6.63 26.77
CA GLU A 500 -104.84 -7.06 27.32
C GLU A 500 -104.03 -7.86 26.28
N ILE A 501 -104.67 -8.77 25.53
CA ILE A 501 -104.04 -9.49 24.41
C ILE A 501 -103.68 -8.54 23.27
N GLN A 502 -104.55 -7.60 22.88
CA GLN A 502 -104.21 -6.59 21.87
C GLN A 502 -103.08 -5.65 22.33
N GLN A 503 -102.89 -5.46 23.63
CA GLN A 503 -101.78 -4.67 24.16
C GLN A 503 -100.48 -5.49 24.21
N SER A 504 -100.54 -6.80 24.48
CA SER A 504 -99.36 -7.68 24.41
C SER A 504 -98.89 -7.89 22.96
N VAL A 505 -99.80 -8.05 22.00
CA VAL A 505 -99.50 -8.10 20.56
C VAL A 505 -98.82 -6.81 20.09
N ARG A 506 -99.31 -5.63 20.50
CA ARG A 506 -98.67 -4.35 20.18
C ARG A 506 -97.27 -4.21 20.80
N LYS A 507 -97.05 -4.70 22.02
CA LYS A 507 -95.71 -4.77 22.63
C LYS A 507 -94.78 -5.69 21.83
N LEU A 508 -95.26 -6.87 21.42
CA LEU A 508 -94.52 -7.80 20.56
C LEU A 508 -94.17 -7.23 19.19
N GLN A 509 -95.07 -6.48 18.54
CA GLN A 509 -94.79 -5.78 17.29
C GLN A 509 -93.67 -4.74 17.43
N VAL A 510 -93.64 -3.97 18.53
CA VAL A 510 -92.57 -2.99 18.79
C VAL A 510 -91.22 -3.67 19.03
N VAL A 511 -91.19 -4.83 19.71
CA VAL A 511 -89.97 -5.63 19.86
C VAL A 511 -89.53 -6.22 18.52
N TRP A 512 -90.45 -6.78 17.73
CA TRP A 512 -90.14 -7.33 16.40
C TRP A 512 -89.58 -6.28 15.44
N LEU A 513 -90.17 -5.07 15.39
CA LEU A 513 -89.65 -3.95 14.60
C LEU A 513 -88.26 -3.49 15.06
N ARG A 514 -87.98 -3.56 16.38
CA ARG A 514 -86.64 -3.25 16.91
C ARG A 514 -85.61 -4.29 16.45
N GLU A 515 -85.91 -5.57 16.56
CA GLU A 515 -84.99 -6.63 16.09
C GLU A 515 -84.85 -6.63 14.56
N GLN A 516 -85.90 -6.30 13.81
CA GLN A 516 -85.82 -6.12 12.37
C GLN A 516 -84.85 -4.98 12.01
N ASN A 517 -84.94 -3.82 12.67
CA ASN A 517 -84.02 -2.71 12.46
C ASN A 517 -82.58 -3.05 12.91
N ASN A 518 -82.42 -3.81 13.99
CA ASN A 518 -81.13 -4.31 14.47
C ASN A 518 -80.46 -5.23 13.43
N ILE A 519 -81.21 -6.19 12.88
CA ILE A 519 -80.77 -7.07 11.78
C ILE A 519 -80.40 -6.27 10.53
N ILE A 520 -81.15 -5.21 10.19
CA ILE A 520 -80.83 -4.31 9.07
C ILE A 520 -79.53 -3.53 9.34
N SER A 521 -79.31 -3.01 10.55
CA SER A 521 -78.04 -2.34 10.91
C SER A 521 -76.85 -3.27 10.77
N ILE A 522 -76.92 -4.46 11.39
CA ILE A 522 -75.87 -5.48 11.33
C ILE A 522 -75.64 -5.96 9.88
N SER A 523 -76.70 -6.03 9.06
CA SER A 523 -76.57 -6.36 7.64
C SER A 523 -75.85 -5.26 6.84
N ASN A 524 -76.09 -3.98 7.14
CA ASN A 524 -75.40 -2.86 6.51
C ASN A 524 -73.93 -2.79 6.97
N GLU A 525 -73.66 -2.91 8.27
CA GLU A 525 -72.31 -2.98 8.84
C GLU A 525 -71.50 -4.13 8.24
N ARG A 526 -72.11 -5.32 8.10
CA ARG A 526 -71.51 -6.47 7.39
C ARG A 526 -71.21 -6.15 5.92
N GLN A 527 -72.10 -5.43 5.24
CA GLN A 527 -71.88 -5.04 3.84
C GLN A 527 -70.71 -4.05 3.71
N ASP A 528 -70.59 -3.08 4.62
CA ASP A 528 -69.48 -2.13 4.63
C ASP A 528 -68.14 -2.80 5.01
N GLN A 529 -68.15 -3.73 5.96
CA GLN A 529 -66.98 -4.59 6.26
C GLN A 529 -66.55 -5.41 5.02
N ILE A 530 -67.50 -5.89 4.20
CA ILE A 530 -67.20 -6.57 2.94
C ILE A 530 -66.61 -5.59 1.90
N GLN A 531 -67.13 -4.36 1.81
CA GLN A 531 -66.55 -3.33 0.95
C GLN A 531 -65.11 -2.99 1.37
N ASP A 532 -64.85 -2.85 2.66
CA ASP A 532 -63.52 -2.51 3.18
C ASP A 532 -62.53 -3.67 3.09
N MET A 533 -62.96 -4.91 3.35
CA MET A 533 -62.16 -6.09 3.03
C MET A 533 -61.76 -6.12 1.55
N ASN A 534 -62.66 -5.75 0.64
CA ASN A 534 -62.37 -5.70 -0.80
C ASN A 534 -61.46 -4.51 -1.18
N ARG A 535 -61.55 -3.37 -0.47
CA ARG A 535 -60.62 -2.24 -0.59
C ARG A 535 -59.21 -2.64 -0.14
N LEU A 536 -59.09 -3.28 1.02
CA LEU A 536 -57.82 -3.78 1.57
C LEU A 536 -57.20 -4.86 0.67
N LYS A 537 -57.98 -5.83 0.16
CA LYS A 537 -57.49 -6.83 -0.81
C LYS A 537 -56.89 -6.19 -2.07
N LYS A 538 -57.52 -5.13 -2.61
CA LYS A 538 -56.97 -4.36 -3.75
C LYS A 538 -55.68 -3.63 -3.37
N GLN A 539 -55.60 -3.03 -2.18
CA GLN A 539 -54.38 -2.38 -1.69
C GLN A 539 -53.22 -3.38 -1.50
N VAL A 540 -53.49 -4.55 -0.92
CA VAL A 540 -52.49 -5.64 -0.77
C VAL A 540 -51.98 -6.11 -2.12
N LEU A 541 -52.84 -6.31 -3.12
CA LEU A 541 -52.42 -6.65 -4.49
C LEU A 541 -51.52 -5.57 -5.12
N VAL A 542 -51.85 -4.29 -4.96
CA VAL A 542 -51.02 -3.18 -5.45
C VAL A 542 -49.68 -3.12 -4.71
N LEU A 543 -49.64 -3.37 -3.40
CA LEU A 543 -48.40 -3.43 -2.62
C LEU A 543 -47.53 -4.63 -3.01
N GLN A 544 -48.12 -5.81 -3.22
CA GLN A 544 -47.42 -6.98 -3.74
C GLN A 544 -46.80 -6.71 -5.13
N GLN A 545 -47.56 -6.09 -6.05
CA GLN A 545 -47.05 -5.76 -7.39
C GLN A 545 -46.03 -4.59 -7.39
N LYS A 546 -46.01 -3.75 -6.34
CA LYS A 546 -44.91 -2.81 -6.10
C LYS A 546 -43.67 -3.52 -5.54
N ASN A 547 -43.85 -4.44 -4.59
CA ASN A 547 -42.76 -5.18 -3.96
C ASN A 547 -42.02 -6.08 -4.97
N ILE A 548 -42.76 -6.73 -5.88
CA ILE A 548 -42.17 -7.49 -7.00
C ILE A 548 -41.29 -6.57 -7.87
N ARG A 549 -41.83 -5.43 -8.34
CA ARG A 549 -41.05 -4.46 -9.15
C ARG A 549 -39.81 -3.94 -8.43
N ILE A 550 -39.91 -3.64 -7.14
CA ILE A 550 -38.75 -3.21 -6.34
C ILE A 550 -37.72 -4.34 -6.21
N SER A 551 -38.17 -5.60 -6.07
CA SER A 551 -37.27 -6.76 -6.08
C SER A 551 -36.58 -6.95 -7.44
N ASP A 552 -37.32 -6.81 -8.54
CA ASP A 552 -36.78 -6.88 -9.90
C ASP A 552 -35.73 -5.77 -10.13
N GLU A 553 -36.04 -4.53 -9.74
CA GLU A 553 -35.13 -3.38 -9.80
C GLU A 553 -33.87 -3.59 -8.95
N ILE A 554 -34.01 -4.14 -7.74
CA ILE A 554 -32.89 -4.50 -6.84
C ILE A 554 -32.00 -5.58 -7.47
N ASP A 555 -32.57 -6.65 -8.02
CA ASP A 555 -31.79 -7.72 -8.64
C ASP A 555 -31.11 -7.26 -9.93
N ASP A 556 -31.72 -6.34 -10.67
CA ASP A 556 -31.06 -5.68 -11.79
C ASP A 556 -29.95 -4.71 -11.36
N ILE A 557 -30.06 -4.05 -10.19
CA ILE A 557 -28.97 -3.29 -9.58
C ILE A 557 -27.83 -4.25 -9.19
N LYS A 558 -28.10 -5.39 -8.54
CA LYS A 558 -27.08 -6.42 -8.22
C LYS A 558 -26.35 -6.90 -9.48
N LYS A 559 -27.08 -7.25 -10.55
CA LYS A 559 -26.50 -7.66 -11.85
C LYS A 559 -25.60 -6.57 -12.47
N ARG A 560 -25.91 -5.28 -12.27
CA ARG A 560 -25.04 -4.17 -12.69
C ARG A 560 -23.81 -4.06 -11.79
N GLU A 561 -23.99 -4.19 -10.47
CA GLU A 561 -22.90 -4.18 -9.48
C GLU A 561 -21.89 -5.31 -9.72
N GLU A 562 -22.35 -6.54 -9.98
CA GLU A 562 -21.50 -7.68 -10.33
C GLU A 562 -20.71 -7.45 -11.62
N LYS A 563 -21.34 -6.87 -12.66
CA LYS A 563 -20.66 -6.47 -13.90
C LYS A 563 -19.61 -5.39 -13.64
N VAL A 564 -19.91 -4.41 -12.78
CA VAL A 564 -18.94 -3.38 -12.38
C VAL A 564 -17.78 -4.00 -11.59
N LYS A 565 -18.05 -4.88 -10.62
CA LYS A 565 -17.02 -5.62 -9.85
C LYS A 565 -16.15 -6.47 -10.77
N HIS A 566 -16.73 -7.18 -11.75
CA HIS A 566 -15.98 -7.95 -12.74
C HIS A 566 -15.08 -7.03 -13.60
N ASN A 567 -15.62 -5.92 -14.12
CA ASN A 567 -14.86 -4.95 -14.90
C ASN A 567 -13.73 -4.30 -14.07
N LEU A 568 -13.98 -4.00 -12.80
CA LEU A 568 -13.01 -3.44 -11.86
C LEU A 568 -11.88 -4.44 -11.58
N ASN A 569 -12.20 -5.71 -11.34
CA ASN A 569 -11.20 -6.79 -11.22
C ASN A 569 -10.38 -6.99 -12.50
N MET A 570 -11.02 -6.92 -13.68
CA MET A 570 -10.32 -6.96 -14.97
C MET A 570 -9.38 -5.76 -15.17
N LEU A 571 -9.78 -4.55 -14.71
CA LEU A 571 -8.93 -3.36 -14.72
C LEU A 571 -7.78 -3.45 -13.71
N ILE A 572 -8.00 -4.00 -12.50
CA ILE A 572 -6.94 -4.29 -11.53
C ILE A 572 -5.92 -5.27 -12.12
N ASN A 573 -6.38 -6.38 -12.70
CA ASN A 573 -5.51 -7.36 -13.34
C ASN A 573 -4.71 -6.74 -14.49
N LYS A 574 -5.35 -5.91 -15.33
CA LYS A 574 -4.68 -5.16 -16.40
C LYS A 574 -3.66 -4.15 -15.84
N ALA A 575 -3.98 -3.46 -14.75
CA ALA A 575 -3.07 -2.53 -14.07
C ALA A 575 -1.88 -3.27 -13.43
N ALA A 576 -2.07 -4.46 -12.87
CA ALA A 576 -0.99 -5.31 -12.35
C ALA A 576 -0.05 -5.77 -13.47
N VAL A 577 -0.58 -6.24 -14.61
CA VAL A 577 0.23 -6.61 -15.79
C VAL A 577 0.95 -5.39 -16.39
N LEU A 578 0.31 -4.21 -16.42
CA LEU A 578 0.97 -2.98 -16.82
C LEU A 578 2.08 -2.56 -15.83
N GLY A 579 1.86 -2.73 -14.53
CA GLY A 579 2.88 -2.50 -13.49
C GLY A 579 4.08 -3.44 -13.64
N GLU A 580 3.83 -4.73 -13.87
CA GLU A 580 4.89 -5.73 -14.06
C GLU A 580 5.67 -5.49 -15.37
N THR A 581 4.99 -5.13 -16.46
CA THR A 581 5.66 -4.79 -17.73
C THR A 581 6.40 -3.45 -17.66
N LEU A 582 5.91 -2.47 -16.90
CA LEU A 582 6.66 -1.24 -16.58
C LEU A 582 7.88 -1.53 -15.71
N PHE A 583 7.79 -2.43 -14.72
CA PHE A 583 8.93 -2.87 -13.91
C PHE A 583 9.98 -3.60 -14.75
N LYS A 584 9.56 -4.53 -15.63
CA LYS A 584 10.43 -5.20 -16.61
C LYS A 584 11.12 -4.17 -17.53
N LYS A 585 10.37 -3.21 -18.11
CA LYS A 585 10.94 -2.13 -18.93
C LYS A 585 11.89 -1.21 -18.14
N ARG A 586 11.58 -0.89 -16.88
CA ARG A 586 12.45 -0.10 -15.99
C ARG A 586 13.76 -0.82 -15.69
N ASN A 587 13.73 -2.13 -15.44
CA ASN A 587 14.94 -2.92 -15.21
C ASN A 587 15.79 -3.05 -16.49
N VAL A 588 15.16 -3.25 -17.65
CA VAL A 588 15.85 -3.21 -18.95
C VAL A 588 16.49 -1.83 -19.17
N LYS A 589 15.76 -0.73 -18.91
CA LYS A 589 16.33 0.62 -19.01
C LYS A 589 17.51 0.81 -18.04
N MET A 590 17.37 0.45 -16.76
CA MET A 590 18.46 0.59 -15.78
C MET A 590 19.70 -0.25 -16.14
N ASN A 591 19.53 -1.40 -16.80
CA ASN A 591 20.64 -2.19 -17.30
C ASN A 591 21.25 -1.60 -18.58
N LEU A 592 20.45 -1.02 -19.48
CA LEU A 592 20.95 -0.27 -20.63
C LEU A 592 21.70 0.98 -20.18
N ASP A 593 21.13 1.79 -19.28
CA ASP A 593 21.75 2.97 -18.68
C ASP A 593 23.12 2.60 -18.06
N ARG A 594 23.18 1.54 -17.23
CA ARG A 594 24.42 1.01 -16.65
C ARG A 594 25.42 0.56 -17.71
N ASN A 595 24.97 -0.20 -18.72
CA ASN A 595 25.83 -0.67 -19.79
C ASN A 595 26.37 0.50 -20.62
N THR A 596 25.59 1.57 -20.82
CA THR A 596 26.03 2.80 -21.46
C THR A 596 27.08 3.54 -20.62
N THR A 597 26.88 3.69 -19.31
CA THR A 597 27.88 4.30 -18.42
C THR A 597 29.17 3.47 -18.33
N LEU A 598 29.07 2.13 -18.30
CA LEU A 598 30.23 1.24 -18.38
C LEU A 598 30.94 1.38 -19.73
N LEU A 599 30.20 1.40 -20.84
CA LEU A 599 30.75 1.55 -22.18
C LEU A 599 31.43 2.91 -22.37
N GLN A 600 30.82 3.99 -21.89
CA GLN A 600 31.44 5.32 -21.79
C GLN A 600 32.73 5.25 -21.00
N SER A 601 32.72 4.69 -19.78
CA SER A 601 33.94 4.53 -18.98
C SER A 601 35.02 3.69 -19.67
N THR A 602 34.67 2.70 -20.51
CA THR A 602 35.66 1.94 -21.31
C THR A 602 36.16 2.68 -22.55
N TYR A 603 35.42 3.65 -23.07
CA TYR A 603 35.92 4.56 -24.10
C TYR A 603 36.76 5.67 -23.47
N ASP A 604 36.39 6.21 -22.31
CA ASP A 604 37.17 7.20 -21.56
C ASP A 604 38.53 6.65 -21.11
N THR A 605 38.63 5.36 -20.76
CA THR A 605 39.92 4.72 -20.49
C THR A 605 40.71 4.51 -21.77
N LYS A 606 40.11 3.90 -22.81
CA LYS A 606 40.81 3.70 -24.10
C LYS A 606 41.31 4.99 -24.72
N LEU A 607 40.54 6.09 -24.59
CA LEU A 607 40.95 7.41 -25.03
C LEU A 607 42.21 7.85 -24.27
N LYS A 608 42.20 7.79 -22.93
CA LYS A 608 43.37 8.10 -22.10
C LYS A 608 44.57 7.21 -22.37
N ASP A 609 44.35 5.92 -22.61
CA ASP A 609 45.40 4.97 -22.97
C ASP A 609 46.02 5.42 -24.31
N SER A 610 45.20 5.77 -25.32
CA SER A 610 45.70 6.31 -26.60
C SER A 610 46.28 7.74 -26.52
N GLU A 611 45.83 8.58 -25.58
CA GLU A 611 46.43 9.89 -25.28
C GLU A 611 47.82 9.72 -24.63
N LEU A 612 48.00 8.70 -23.78
CA LEU A 612 49.30 8.35 -23.20
C LEU A 612 50.25 7.70 -24.22
N GLU A 613 49.74 6.85 -25.12
CA GLU A 613 50.51 6.34 -26.26
C GLU A 613 50.94 7.48 -27.20
N LEU A 614 50.05 8.43 -27.48
CA LEU A 614 50.37 9.62 -28.28
C LEU A 614 51.43 10.50 -27.59
N LEU A 615 51.28 10.79 -26.29
CA LEU A 615 52.28 11.55 -25.53
C LEU A 615 53.64 10.83 -25.43
N HIS A 616 53.65 9.50 -25.43
CA HIS A 616 54.87 8.70 -25.49
C HIS A 616 55.55 8.84 -26.86
N ILE A 617 54.79 8.78 -27.96
CA ILE A 617 55.31 8.97 -29.32
C ILE A 617 55.76 10.43 -29.53
N GLU A 618 55.07 11.42 -28.98
CA GLU A 618 55.52 12.83 -29.01
C GLU A 618 56.85 13.02 -28.24
N ALA A 619 57.04 12.30 -27.12
CA ALA A 619 58.30 12.30 -26.39
C ALA A 619 59.43 11.60 -27.16
N GLU A 620 59.16 10.45 -27.80
CA GLU A 620 60.13 9.78 -28.69
C GLU A 620 60.52 10.67 -29.89
N ILE A 621 59.55 11.36 -30.50
CA ILE A 621 59.81 12.33 -31.58
C ILE A 621 60.68 13.49 -31.09
N ALA A 622 60.44 14.00 -29.88
CA ALA A 622 61.24 15.07 -29.30
C ALA A 622 62.68 14.62 -28.98
N GLU A 623 62.87 13.40 -28.48
CA GLU A 623 64.18 12.78 -28.24
C GLU A 623 64.92 12.56 -29.57
N ILE A 624 64.24 12.06 -30.61
CA ILE A 624 64.79 11.90 -31.97
C ILE A 624 65.16 13.25 -32.60
N ASP A 625 64.39 14.32 -32.39
CA ASP A 625 64.74 15.66 -32.88
C ASP A 625 65.90 16.30 -32.07
N GLU A 626 66.05 16.01 -30.78
CA GLU A 626 67.23 16.42 -30.00
C GLU A 626 68.49 15.65 -30.45
N ASP A 627 68.41 14.33 -30.63
CA ASP A 627 69.47 13.49 -31.21
C ASP A 627 69.89 14.00 -32.61
N LYS A 628 68.92 14.28 -33.47
CA LYS A 628 69.14 14.85 -34.81
C LYS A 628 69.78 16.24 -34.74
N LEU A 629 69.42 17.07 -33.77
CA LEU A 629 70.08 18.35 -33.51
C LEU A 629 71.50 18.17 -32.94
N GLN A 630 71.76 17.14 -32.14
CA GLN A 630 73.11 16.78 -31.67
C GLN A 630 73.98 16.28 -32.83
N LEU A 631 73.54 15.26 -33.56
CA LEU A 631 74.22 14.73 -34.75
C LEU A 631 74.46 15.81 -35.81
N SER A 632 73.56 16.79 -35.95
CA SER A 632 73.78 17.95 -36.82
C SER A 632 74.91 18.88 -36.32
N LYS A 633 74.98 19.15 -35.00
CA LYS A 633 76.10 19.91 -34.38
C LYS A 633 77.42 19.15 -34.51
N GLU A 634 77.41 17.83 -34.29
CA GLU A 634 78.57 16.95 -34.43
C GLU A 634 79.06 16.90 -35.89
N LEU A 635 78.15 16.75 -36.85
CA LEU A 635 78.46 16.83 -38.28
C LEU A 635 79.04 18.20 -38.67
N ILE A 636 78.53 19.31 -38.12
CA ILE A 636 79.11 20.64 -38.30
C ILE A 636 80.52 20.73 -37.69
N SER A 637 80.76 20.08 -36.55
CA SER A 637 82.09 20.02 -35.92
C SER A 637 83.08 19.20 -36.75
N ILE A 638 82.68 18.01 -37.21
CA ILE A 638 83.48 17.13 -38.07
C ILE A 638 83.75 17.81 -39.42
N ASN A 639 82.78 18.52 -40.00
CA ASN A 639 83.00 19.28 -41.23
C ASN A 639 83.96 20.47 -41.03
N ARG A 640 83.97 21.11 -39.86
CA ARG A 640 84.98 22.13 -39.52
C ARG A 640 86.36 21.51 -39.37
N GLU A 641 86.47 20.39 -38.66
CA GLU A 641 87.74 19.67 -38.53
C GLU A 641 88.25 19.20 -39.90
N ALA A 642 87.38 18.67 -40.76
CA ALA A 642 87.71 18.27 -42.12
C ALA A 642 88.18 19.46 -43.00
N LEU A 643 87.55 20.63 -42.87
CA LEU A 643 88.01 21.87 -43.53
C LEU A 643 89.35 22.38 -42.96
N GLU A 644 89.60 22.20 -41.67
CA GLU A 644 90.91 22.50 -41.06
C GLU A 644 92.00 21.52 -41.53
N TRP A 645 91.68 20.23 -41.64
CA TRP A 645 92.56 19.22 -42.24
C TRP A 645 92.79 19.44 -43.73
N GLU A 646 91.77 19.82 -44.51
CA GLU A 646 91.90 20.17 -45.93
C GLU A 646 92.78 21.41 -46.11
N LYS A 647 92.59 22.44 -45.27
CA LYS A 647 93.45 23.63 -45.25
C LYS A 647 94.89 23.30 -44.85
N GLN A 648 95.09 22.42 -43.86
CA GLN A 648 96.43 21.92 -43.49
C GLN A 648 97.06 21.12 -44.63
N PHE A 649 96.28 20.27 -45.33
CA PHE A 649 96.74 19.51 -46.48
C PHE A 649 97.09 20.43 -47.67
N LEU A 650 96.30 21.48 -47.94
CA LEU A 650 96.62 22.48 -48.95
C LEU A 650 97.90 23.25 -48.60
N LEU A 651 98.08 23.69 -47.35
CA LEU A 651 99.33 24.31 -46.89
C LEU A 651 100.53 23.35 -46.96
N ALA A 652 100.33 22.06 -46.64
CA ALA A 652 101.35 21.02 -46.78
C ALA A 652 101.69 20.73 -48.25
N LYS A 653 100.69 20.77 -49.14
CA LYS A 653 100.84 20.61 -50.59
C LYS A 653 101.56 21.81 -51.22
N ASP A 654 101.21 23.04 -50.84
CA ASP A 654 101.83 24.25 -51.34
C ASP A 654 103.27 24.38 -50.82
N THR A 655 103.52 24.08 -49.55
CA THR A 655 104.90 23.99 -49.04
C THR A 655 105.69 22.83 -49.65
N PHE A 656 105.06 21.70 -49.98
CA PHE A 656 105.70 20.63 -50.75
C PHE A 656 106.02 21.04 -52.19
N MET A 657 105.12 21.77 -52.88
CA MET A 657 105.38 22.31 -54.21
C MET A 657 106.50 23.35 -54.18
N ASN A 658 106.47 24.30 -53.24
CA ASN A 658 107.54 25.28 -53.05
C ASN A 658 108.90 24.59 -52.74
N MET A 659 108.90 23.54 -51.91
CA MET A 659 110.11 22.72 -51.68
C MET A 659 110.54 21.93 -52.92
N LYS A 660 109.61 21.52 -53.79
CA LYS A 660 109.89 20.80 -55.04
C LYS A 660 110.42 21.74 -56.12
N GLU A 661 109.99 23.00 -56.15
CA GLU A 661 110.55 24.06 -56.98
C GLU A 661 111.94 24.49 -56.48
N ALA A 662 112.12 24.66 -55.17
CA ALA A 662 113.43 24.91 -54.56
C ALA A 662 114.43 23.74 -54.74
N ARG A 663 113.92 22.50 -54.90
CA ARG A 663 114.69 21.30 -55.30
C ARG A 663 114.73 21.06 -56.82
N GLY A 664 114.10 21.94 -57.61
CA GLY A 664 114.08 21.85 -59.07
C GLY A 664 115.45 22.10 -59.69
N LYS A 665 115.59 21.74 -60.98
CA LYS A 665 116.79 22.05 -61.79
C LYS A 665 116.82 23.56 -62.11
N GLY A 666 117.17 24.36 -61.10
CA GLY A 666 117.16 25.82 -61.12
C GLY A 666 117.04 26.47 -59.72
N GLY A 667 116.65 25.71 -58.69
CA GLY A 667 116.50 26.23 -57.32
C GLY A 667 117.82 26.42 -56.56
N GLU A 668 117.81 27.36 -55.60
CA GLU A 668 118.97 27.82 -54.82
C GLU A 668 119.77 26.70 -54.13
N LEU A 669 119.09 25.61 -53.75
CA LEU A 669 119.70 24.44 -53.10
C LEU A 669 120.78 23.77 -53.98
N ASN A 670 120.57 23.70 -55.30
CA ASN A 670 121.56 23.15 -56.23
C ASN A 670 122.76 24.10 -56.39
N SER A 671 122.55 25.41 -56.28
CA SER A 671 123.64 26.40 -56.27
C SER A 671 124.53 26.24 -55.03
N MET A 672 123.92 26.08 -53.84
CA MET A 672 124.66 25.78 -52.62
C MET A 672 125.43 24.44 -52.69
N GLN A 673 124.86 23.38 -53.27
CA GLN A 673 125.55 22.09 -53.37
C GLN A 673 126.80 22.14 -54.25
N LEU A 674 126.78 22.92 -55.34
CA LEU A 674 127.95 23.11 -56.20
C LEU A 674 129.07 23.88 -55.49
N GLU A 675 128.75 24.87 -54.66
CA GLU A 675 129.76 25.63 -53.91
C GLU A 675 130.29 24.85 -52.68
N ILE A 676 129.45 24.05 -52.00
CA ILE A 676 129.89 23.17 -50.91
C ILE A 676 130.93 22.15 -51.40
N HIS A 677 130.67 21.48 -52.53
CA HIS A 677 131.60 20.49 -53.09
C HIS A 677 132.98 21.09 -53.43
N LYS A 678 132.98 22.36 -53.86
CA LYS A 678 134.17 23.17 -54.14
C LYS A 678 135.01 23.43 -52.88
N MET A 679 134.36 23.66 -51.72
CA MET A 679 135.05 23.84 -50.44
C MET A 679 135.56 22.52 -49.83
N GLU A 680 134.84 21.41 -50.02
CA GLU A 680 135.28 20.08 -49.57
C GLU A 680 136.62 19.66 -50.20
N ILE A 681 136.82 19.96 -51.49
CA ILE A 681 138.07 19.69 -52.22
C ILE A 681 139.26 20.48 -51.61
N ILE A 682 139.03 21.71 -51.15
CA ILE A 682 140.06 22.55 -50.50
C ILE A 682 140.40 21.99 -49.10
N TYR A 683 139.38 21.59 -48.33
CA TYR A 683 139.56 21.00 -47.00
C TYR A 683 140.38 19.68 -47.04
N GLY A 684 140.18 18.86 -48.08
CA GLY A 684 140.92 17.61 -48.28
C GLY A 684 142.43 17.77 -48.50
N GLN A 685 142.88 18.94 -48.98
CA GLN A 685 144.31 19.23 -49.19
C GLN A 685 145.01 19.65 -47.90
N LEU A 686 144.33 20.44 -47.05
CA LEU A 686 144.91 20.97 -45.81
C LEU A 686 145.27 19.86 -44.80
N LYS A 687 144.42 18.82 -44.71
CA LYS A 687 144.54 17.76 -43.70
C LYS A 687 145.82 16.91 -43.83
N LYS A 688 146.39 16.78 -45.04
CA LYS A 688 147.63 16.03 -45.28
C LYS A 688 148.91 16.73 -44.83
N ALA A 689 148.87 18.03 -44.52
CA ALA A 689 150.03 18.77 -44.02
C ALA A 689 150.25 18.56 -42.51
N GLN A 690 149.18 18.32 -41.76
CA GLN A 690 149.19 18.33 -40.29
C GLN A 690 149.83 17.06 -39.67
N GLU A 691 149.67 15.90 -40.32
CA GLU A 691 150.14 14.60 -39.81
C GLU A 691 151.68 14.45 -39.84
N LYS A 692 152.40 15.35 -40.53
CA LYS A 692 153.87 15.30 -40.63
C LYS A 692 154.59 15.93 -39.43
N LEU A 693 154.01 16.96 -38.82
CA LEU A 693 154.66 17.76 -37.76
C LEU A 693 154.73 17.02 -36.40
N VAL A 694 153.80 16.10 -36.15
CA VAL A 694 153.63 15.44 -34.84
C VAL A 694 154.79 14.50 -34.49
N LYS A 695 155.56 14.01 -35.48
CA LYS A 695 156.71 13.13 -35.26
C LYS A 695 157.98 13.83 -34.75
N ASP A 696 158.10 15.15 -34.93
CA ASP A 696 159.31 15.88 -34.55
C ASP A 696 159.30 16.31 -33.06
N MET A 697 158.23 15.99 -32.31
CA MET A 697 158.01 16.49 -30.94
C MET A 697 158.63 15.62 -29.82
N GLU A 698 159.12 14.42 -30.13
CA GLU A 698 159.52 13.42 -29.11
C GLU A 698 160.99 13.52 -28.66
N TYR A 699 161.86 14.15 -29.45
CA TYR A 699 163.32 14.23 -29.22
C TYR A 699 163.72 14.84 -27.85
N CYS A 700 163.47 16.13 -27.69
CA CYS A 700 164.21 16.98 -26.75
C CYS A 700 163.57 17.12 -25.35
N ILE A 701 163.19 15.99 -24.73
CA ILE A 701 162.82 15.95 -23.30
C ILE A 701 164.11 15.96 -22.43
N SER A 702 164.88 17.04 -22.58
CA SER A 702 165.97 17.50 -21.72
C SER A 702 165.51 18.81 -21.06
N ARG A 703 164.55 18.81 -20.13
CA ARG A 703 164.56 18.09 -18.84
C ARG A 703 165.81 18.42 -18.00
N ARG A 704 165.99 19.72 -17.67
CA ARG A 704 166.37 20.12 -16.29
C ARG A 704 166.13 21.58 -15.89
N ASP A 705 166.00 22.52 -16.83
CA ASP A 705 165.63 23.92 -16.48
C ASP A 705 164.15 24.07 -16.08
N LYS A 706 163.39 22.97 -16.17
CA LYS A 706 162.15 22.74 -15.44
C LYS A 706 162.32 23.08 -13.95
N ILE A 707 161.32 23.76 -13.39
CA ILE A 707 160.96 23.91 -11.95
C ILE A 707 161.21 25.30 -11.33
N PHE A 708 162.27 26.05 -11.67
CA PHE A 708 162.55 27.32 -10.96
C PHE A 708 161.54 28.45 -11.26
N TYR A 709 161.41 28.87 -12.53
CA TYR A 709 160.68 30.09 -12.91
C TYR A 709 159.13 30.00 -12.92
N SER A 710 158.53 28.93 -12.37
CA SER A 710 157.08 28.71 -12.44
C SER A 710 156.32 29.09 -11.16
N SER A 711 157.00 29.52 -10.09
CA SER A 711 156.41 29.66 -8.75
C SER A 711 156.05 31.09 -8.33
N GLU A 712 156.48 32.11 -9.08
CA GLU A 712 156.51 33.50 -8.59
C GLU A 712 155.50 34.44 -9.29
N ALA A 713 155.01 34.06 -10.47
CA ALA A 713 154.23 34.93 -11.36
C ALA A 713 152.69 34.79 -11.25
N ILE A 714 152.14 34.65 -10.02
CA ILE A 714 150.68 34.52 -9.78
C ILE A 714 150.11 35.70 -8.95
N GLN A 715 150.93 36.69 -8.55
CA GLN A 715 150.49 37.82 -7.72
C GLN A 715 150.68 39.23 -8.35
N SER A 716 150.13 39.48 -9.55
CA SER A 716 149.93 40.88 -10.02
C SER A 716 148.87 41.04 -11.13
N MET A 717 147.75 41.68 -10.77
CA MET A 717 146.79 42.47 -11.60
C MET A 717 146.21 41.88 -12.92
N HIS A 718 144.89 41.80 -13.12
CA HIS A 718 143.84 42.84 -13.30
C HIS A 718 143.83 43.58 -14.67
N GLY A 719 142.72 43.42 -15.42
CA GLY A 719 142.34 44.20 -16.62
C GLY A 719 142.60 43.49 -17.96
N ASP A 720 141.84 43.71 -19.04
CA ASP A 720 140.58 44.47 -19.20
C ASP A 720 139.89 44.16 -20.56
N LYS A 721 138.62 44.59 -20.73
CA LYS A 721 137.85 44.87 -21.97
C LYS A 721 137.13 43.76 -22.79
N LYS A 722 135.79 44.00 -22.90
CA LYS A 722 134.84 43.80 -24.03
C LYS A 722 134.17 42.43 -24.28
N GLY A 723 132.85 42.38 -24.00
CA GLY A 723 131.89 41.41 -24.58
C GLY A 723 130.70 41.16 -23.66
N ASP A 724 129.60 41.93 -23.79
CA ASP A 724 128.53 41.97 -22.78
C ASP A 724 127.37 40.95 -23.02
N PRO A 725 127.08 40.01 -22.08
CA PRO A 725 125.93 39.10 -22.18
C PRO A 725 124.68 39.55 -21.39
N ALA A 726 124.76 40.60 -20.56
CA ALA A 726 123.80 40.83 -19.47
C ALA A 726 122.42 41.30 -19.94
N GLU A 727 122.35 42.17 -20.95
CA GLU A 727 121.07 42.76 -21.39
C GLU A 727 120.10 41.74 -22.01
N LYS A 728 120.62 40.75 -22.75
CA LYS A 728 119.80 39.66 -23.32
C LYS A 728 119.18 38.77 -22.25
N ILE A 729 119.83 38.62 -21.08
CA ILE A 729 119.27 37.90 -19.94
C ILE A 729 118.20 38.75 -19.26
N ARG A 730 118.48 40.04 -19.02
CA ARG A 730 117.58 41.00 -18.37
C ARG A 730 116.25 41.16 -19.11
N MET A 731 116.26 41.29 -20.45
CA MET A 731 115.02 41.41 -21.24
C MET A 731 114.20 40.11 -21.34
N ASN A 732 114.82 38.94 -21.18
CA ASN A 732 114.10 37.67 -21.09
C ASN A 732 113.49 37.45 -19.70
N LEU A 733 114.13 37.93 -18.64
CA LEU A 733 113.60 37.88 -17.28
C LEU A 733 112.39 38.81 -17.09
N THR A 734 112.39 40.02 -17.65
CA THR A 734 111.21 40.90 -17.61
C THR A 734 110.02 40.31 -18.36
N LYS A 735 110.23 39.79 -19.58
CA LYS A 735 109.16 39.11 -20.35
C LYS A 735 108.61 37.87 -19.63
N LYS A 736 109.45 37.11 -18.90
CA LYS A 736 108.98 36.02 -18.04
C LYS A 736 108.19 36.54 -16.82
N LEU A 737 108.65 37.60 -16.16
CA LEU A 737 107.94 38.21 -15.03
C LEU A 737 106.57 38.76 -15.42
N ASP A 738 106.43 39.40 -16.58
CA ASP A 738 105.13 39.93 -17.01
C ASP A 738 104.19 38.82 -17.53
N ASN A 739 104.72 37.73 -18.11
CA ASN A 739 103.92 36.52 -18.35
C ASN A 739 103.45 35.89 -17.03
N ILE A 740 104.31 35.82 -16.00
CA ILE A 740 103.94 35.33 -14.67
C ILE A 740 102.89 36.23 -14.01
N LYS A 741 103.02 37.57 -14.09
CA LYS A 741 101.97 38.50 -13.60
C LYS A 741 100.64 38.32 -14.36
N ASN A 742 100.69 38.09 -15.67
CA ASN A 742 99.48 37.86 -16.46
C ASN A 742 98.88 36.47 -16.21
N GLN A 743 99.69 35.46 -15.88
CA GLN A 743 99.21 34.16 -15.39
C GLN A 743 98.62 34.29 -13.98
N ILE A 744 99.24 35.05 -13.07
CA ILE A 744 98.69 35.36 -11.74
C ILE A 744 97.34 36.06 -11.89
N LYS A 745 97.21 37.10 -12.71
CA LYS A 745 95.91 37.77 -12.95
C LYS A 745 94.85 36.88 -13.59
N ARG A 746 95.24 35.90 -14.42
CA ARG A 746 94.31 34.88 -14.92
C ARG A 746 93.89 33.95 -13.79
N VAL A 747 94.83 33.42 -13.02
CA VAL A 747 94.56 32.57 -11.85
C VAL A 747 93.75 33.31 -10.77
N GLU A 748 93.92 34.61 -10.57
CA GLU A 748 93.10 35.44 -9.67
C GLU A 748 91.66 35.56 -10.17
N ASN A 749 91.45 35.81 -11.48
CA ASN A 749 90.13 35.79 -12.10
C ASN A 749 89.50 34.37 -12.11
N ASP A 750 90.30 33.32 -12.29
CA ASP A 750 89.87 31.93 -12.24
C ASP A 750 89.50 31.54 -10.80
N ILE A 751 90.22 32.07 -9.79
CA ILE A 751 89.89 31.96 -8.36
C ILE A 751 88.60 32.75 -8.04
N GLU A 752 88.40 33.94 -8.59
CA GLU A 752 87.18 34.72 -8.33
C GLU A 752 85.95 34.11 -9.04
N THR A 753 86.11 33.59 -10.26
CA THR A 753 85.03 32.89 -10.97
C THR A 753 84.74 31.51 -10.38
N THR A 754 85.75 30.76 -9.90
CA THR A 754 85.51 29.53 -9.13
C THR A 754 84.91 29.82 -7.76
N LYS A 755 85.30 30.88 -7.04
CA LYS A 755 84.58 31.34 -5.83
C LYS A 755 83.12 31.66 -6.12
N LYS A 756 82.83 32.39 -7.22
CA LYS A 756 81.45 32.66 -7.64
C LYS A 756 80.68 31.36 -7.95
N LYS A 757 81.28 30.42 -8.69
CA LYS A 757 80.71 29.08 -8.92
C LYS A 757 80.46 28.33 -7.60
N ILE A 758 81.42 28.30 -6.68
CA ILE A 758 81.28 27.69 -5.34
C ILE A 758 80.09 28.31 -4.59
N THR A 759 79.93 29.65 -4.56
CA THR A 759 78.77 30.26 -3.88
C THR A 759 77.43 29.99 -4.57
N VAL A 760 77.41 29.63 -5.85
CA VAL A 760 76.21 29.17 -6.57
C VAL A 760 75.93 27.70 -6.25
N GLU A 761 76.95 26.84 -6.28
CA GLU A 761 76.86 25.43 -5.90
C GLU A 761 76.51 25.24 -4.41
N GLU A 762 77.00 26.10 -3.52
CA GLU A 762 76.61 26.08 -2.10
C GLU A 762 75.15 26.46 -1.93
N LYS A 763 74.65 27.49 -2.63
CA LYS A 763 73.21 27.83 -2.65
C LYS A 763 72.38 26.67 -3.19
N ALA A 764 72.75 26.13 -4.35
CA ALA A 764 72.11 24.96 -4.95
C ALA A 764 72.11 23.78 -3.97
N LYS A 765 73.24 23.46 -3.33
CA LYS A 765 73.37 22.44 -2.28
C LYS A 765 72.45 22.70 -1.10
N THR A 766 72.29 23.94 -0.61
CA THR A 766 71.30 24.23 0.45
C THR A 766 69.86 24.02 -0.03
N ASP A 767 69.52 24.35 -1.28
CA ASP A 767 68.17 24.15 -1.81
C ASP A 767 67.88 22.69 -2.17
N HIS A 768 68.89 21.92 -2.61
CA HIS A 768 68.81 20.48 -2.73
C HIS A 768 68.66 19.82 -1.35
N LEU A 769 69.36 20.28 -0.31
CA LEU A 769 69.16 19.81 1.07
C LEU A 769 67.76 20.13 1.60
N LYS A 770 67.20 21.31 1.30
CA LYS A 770 65.78 21.65 1.59
C LYS A 770 64.84 20.69 0.86
N LYS A 771 65.01 20.49 -0.45
CA LYS A 771 64.22 19.54 -1.26
C LYS A 771 64.31 18.10 -0.72
N ILE A 772 65.51 17.62 -0.38
CA ILE A 772 65.73 16.30 0.24
C ILE A 772 65.04 16.21 1.60
N SER A 773 65.09 17.26 2.42
CA SER A 773 64.40 17.27 3.73
C SER A 773 62.87 17.18 3.59
N TYR A 774 62.30 17.91 2.62
CA TYR A 774 60.88 17.88 2.28
C TYR A 774 60.44 16.52 1.69
N ILE A 775 61.26 15.94 0.82
CA ILE A 775 61.04 14.59 0.30
C ILE A 775 61.07 13.58 1.45
N LYS A 776 62.07 13.63 2.35
CA LYS A 776 62.18 12.72 3.51
C LYS A 776 61.08 12.91 4.56
N THR A 777 60.38 14.05 4.63
CA THR A 777 59.18 14.18 5.46
C THR A 777 57.92 13.69 4.73
N ARG A 778 57.81 13.91 3.41
CA ARG A 778 56.72 13.38 2.60
C ARG A 778 56.77 11.85 2.46
N GLU A 779 57.96 11.29 2.31
CA GLU A 779 58.24 9.84 2.33
C GLU A 779 57.82 9.21 3.66
N ARG A 780 58.25 9.78 4.81
CA ARG A 780 57.79 9.32 6.14
C ARG A 780 56.28 9.44 6.32
N SER A 781 55.65 10.49 5.81
CA SER A 781 54.19 10.62 5.80
C SER A 781 53.53 9.51 4.98
N ILE A 782 53.99 9.27 3.75
CA ILE A 782 53.48 8.20 2.88
C ILE A 782 53.71 6.82 3.49
N HIS A 783 54.86 6.56 4.13
CA HIS A 783 55.13 5.31 4.83
C HIS A 783 54.17 5.10 6.01
N GLY A 784 53.92 6.15 6.81
CA GLY A 784 52.92 6.12 7.87
C GLY A 784 51.50 5.85 7.37
N HIS A 785 51.09 6.45 6.25
CA HIS A 785 49.79 6.15 5.63
C HIS A 785 49.74 4.71 5.09
N LEU A 786 50.83 4.21 4.50
CA LEU A 786 50.96 2.82 4.06
C LEU A 786 50.85 1.83 5.24
N ASP A 787 51.44 2.14 6.38
CA ASP A 787 51.37 1.27 7.57
C ASP A 787 50.00 1.31 8.25
N VAL A 788 49.28 2.43 8.21
CA VAL A 788 47.85 2.48 8.58
C VAL A 788 47.02 1.62 7.63
N LEU A 789 47.16 1.82 6.31
CA LEU A 789 46.44 1.04 5.30
C LEU A 789 46.75 -0.46 5.37
N LYS A 790 47.98 -0.88 5.69
CA LYS A 790 48.33 -2.30 5.93
C LYS A 790 47.56 -2.87 7.13
N LYS A 791 47.42 -2.11 8.22
CA LYS A 791 46.66 -2.54 9.42
C LYS A 791 45.17 -2.66 9.11
N GLU A 792 44.58 -1.65 8.45
CA GLU A 792 43.18 -1.68 8.00
C GLU A 792 42.92 -2.84 7.03
N LEU A 793 43.86 -3.16 6.13
CA LEU A 793 43.78 -4.31 5.22
C LEU A 793 43.80 -5.65 5.99
N GLU A 794 44.60 -5.78 7.04
CA GLU A 794 44.65 -7.00 7.85
C GLU A 794 43.41 -7.15 8.77
N GLU A 795 42.92 -6.06 9.34
CA GLU A 795 41.69 -6.04 10.15
C GLU A 795 40.44 -6.34 9.30
N THR A 796 40.38 -5.82 8.07
CA THR A 796 39.30 -6.15 7.13
C THR A 796 39.37 -7.59 6.63
N LYS A 797 40.57 -8.18 6.44
CA LYS A 797 40.72 -9.63 6.20
C LYS A 797 40.20 -10.46 7.38
N ILE A 798 40.58 -10.14 8.62
CA ILE A 798 40.07 -10.80 9.83
C ILE A 798 38.53 -10.73 9.88
N SER A 799 37.94 -9.55 9.64
CA SER A 799 36.50 -9.37 9.62
C SER A 799 35.80 -10.17 8.51
N ARG A 800 36.42 -10.25 7.33
CA ARG A 800 35.90 -10.99 6.17
C ARG A 800 35.91 -12.50 6.41
N GLU A 801 36.99 -13.04 6.96
CA GLU A 801 37.11 -14.49 7.25
C GLU A 801 36.13 -14.92 8.34
N LEU A 802 36.01 -14.15 9.44
CA LEU A 802 35.00 -14.40 10.47
C LEU A 802 33.57 -14.42 9.89
N LYS A 803 33.23 -13.47 9.01
CA LYS A 803 31.92 -13.41 8.34
C LYS A 803 31.71 -14.57 7.36
N PHE A 804 32.75 -15.01 6.67
CA PHE A 804 32.70 -16.16 5.76
C PHE A 804 32.43 -17.46 6.53
N GLU A 805 33.08 -17.66 7.67
CA GLU A 805 32.95 -18.89 8.46
C GLU A 805 31.61 -18.97 9.20
N LEU A 806 31.08 -17.84 9.69
CA LEU A 806 29.69 -17.74 10.14
C LEU A 806 28.68 -18.03 9.01
N LEU A 807 29.01 -17.68 7.76
CA LEU A 807 28.18 -18.00 6.59
C LEU A 807 28.26 -19.49 6.22
N VAL A 808 29.44 -20.12 6.30
CA VAL A 808 29.62 -21.58 6.11
C VAL A 808 28.90 -22.36 7.21
N LEU A 809 28.95 -21.91 8.48
CA LEU A 809 28.16 -22.44 9.60
C LEU A 809 26.66 -22.39 9.27
N ASN A 810 26.14 -21.23 8.87
CA ASN A 810 24.73 -21.05 8.52
C ASN A 810 24.31 -21.89 7.30
N GLN A 811 25.19 -22.07 6.30
CA GLN A 811 24.93 -23.00 5.19
C GLN A 811 24.86 -24.45 5.67
N ARG A 812 25.78 -24.91 6.54
CA ARG A 812 25.74 -26.26 7.13
C ARG A 812 24.45 -26.49 7.94
N LYS A 813 24.05 -25.54 8.79
CA LYS A 813 22.76 -25.60 9.51
C LYS A 813 21.56 -25.62 8.55
N ALA A 814 21.55 -24.80 7.50
CA ALA A 814 20.49 -24.80 6.49
C ALA A 814 20.41 -26.12 5.69
N VAL A 815 21.53 -26.81 5.45
CA VAL A 815 21.53 -28.16 4.85
C VAL A 815 20.93 -29.19 5.80
N LEU A 816 21.30 -29.18 7.09
CA LEU A 816 20.74 -30.07 8.10
C LEU A 816 19.22 -29.86 8.26
N TYR A 817 18.75 -28.61 8.36
CA TYR A 817 17.32 -28.32 8.40
C TYR A 817 16.59 -28.79 7.14
N LYS A 818 17.19 -28.64 5.95
CA LYS A 818 16.62 -29.17 4.69
C LYS A 818 16.54 -30.71 4.65
N GLN A 819 17.46 -31.42 5.30
CA GLN A 819 17.39 -32.88 5.44
C GLN A 819 16.27 -33.30 6.40
N ILE A 820 16.16 -32.64 7.55
CA ILE A 820 15.09 -32.86 8.55
C ILE A 820 13.70 -32.61 7.94
N ILE A 821 13.52 -31.50 7.21
CA ILE A 821 12.26 -31.17 6.51
C ILE A 821 11.88 -32.26 5.47
N LYS A 822 12.87 -32.91 4.84
CA LYS A 822 12.66 -34.04 3.92
C LYS A 822 12.39 -35.39 4.62
N LYS A 823 12.21 -35.41 5.94
CA LYS A 823 12.09 -36.62 6.78
C LYS A 823 13.25 -37.61 6.66
N GLN A 824 14.40 -37.16 6.14
CA GLN A 824 15.62 -37.95 6.15
C GLN A 824 16.30 -37.76 7.51
N THR A 825 16.57 -38.86 8.22
CA THR A 825 17.38 -38.79 9.45
C THR A 825 18.78 -38.29 9.10
N PRO A 826 19.24 -37.12 9.57
CA PRO A 826 20.61 -36.69 9.34
C PRO A 826 21.58 -37.68 10.00
N TYR A 827 22.77 -37.83 9.42
CA TYR A 827 23.79 -38.74 9.97
C TYR A 827 24.36 -38.17 11.28
N VAL A 828 23.80 -38.60 12.41
CA VAL A 828 24.32 -38.28 13.74
C VAL A 828 25.38 -39.32 14.11
N VAL A 829 26.62 -38.86 14.33
CA VAL A 829 27.77 -39.71 14.67
C VAL A 829 27.54 -40.49 15.98
N TYR A 830 26.83 -39.88 16.93
CA TYR A 830 26.55 -40.44 18.25
C TYR A 830 25.04 -40.70 18.42
N LYS A 831 24.67 -41.95 18.69
CA LYS A 831 23.25 -42.39 18.75
C LYS A 831 22.64 -42.38 20.16
N LYS A 832 23.44 -42.16 21.19
CA LYS A 832 22.99 -41.97 22.59
C LYS A 832 23.28 -40.54 23.04
N LYS A 833 22.43 -40.02 23.93
CA LYS A 833 22.50 -38.64 24.41
C LYS A 833 23.73 -38.39 25.30
N ASP A 834 24.10 -39.37 26.13
CA ASP A 834 25.19 -39.22 27.11
C ASP A 834 26.56 -39.30 26.43
N ASP A 835 26.72 -40.18 25.43
CA ASP A 835 27.93 -40.25 24.59
C ASP A 835 28.16 -38.92 23.85
N LEU A 836 27.09 -38.33 23.30
CA LEU A 836 27.13 -37.01 22.66
C LEU A 836 27.57 -35.92 23.64
N VAL A 837 27.02 -35.89 24.87
CA VAL A 837 27.40 -34.90 25.90
C VAL A 837 28.85 -35.10 26.38
N ASN A 838 29.35 -36.33 26.44
CA ASN A 838 30.73 -36.60 26.82
C ASN A 838 31.74 -36.17 25.75
N GLU A 839 31.52 -36.52 24.47
CA GLU A 839 32.38 -36.04 23.38
C GLU A 839 32.27 -34.52 23.16
N TYR A 840 31.08 -33.96 23.39
CA TYR A 840 30.86 -32.52 23.44
C TYR A 840 31.75 -31.83 24.48
N ASN A 841 31.74 -32.32 25.73
CA ASN A 841 32.55 -31.75 26.81
C ASN A 841 34.06 -31.91 26.57
N LYS A 842 34.49 -33.04 25.99
CA LYS A 842 35.88 -33.23 25.54
C LYS A 842 36.26 -32.21 24.46
N ALA A 843 35.47 -32.10 23.39
CA ALA A 843 35.73 -31.17 22.29
C ALA A 843 35.72 -29.70 22.77
N LYS A 844 34.81 -29.34 23.67
CA LYS A 844 34.78 -28.03 24.32
C LYS A 844 36.06 -27.77 25.13
N SER A 845 36.47 -28.70 25.99
CA SER A 845 37.70 -28.58 26.80
C SER A 845 38.97 -28.50 25.94
N ILE A 846 39.03 -29.26 24.84
CA ILE A 846 40.11 -29.17 23.85
C ILE A 846 40.11 -27.80 23.19
N ASN A 847 38.95 -27.28 22.79
CA ASN A 847 38.83 -25.97 22.15
C ASN A 847 39.21 -24.82 23.11
N GLU A 848 38.77 -24.86 24.37
CA GLU A 848 39.17 -23.92 25.41
C GLU A 848 40.68 -23.96 25.68
N ARG A 849 41.29 -25.16 25.67
CA ARG A 849 42.74 -25.33 25.78
C ARG A 849 43.48 -24.78 24.55
N LEU A 850 42.95 -24.97 23.35
CA LEU A 850 43.51 -24.41 22.11
C LEU A 850 43.41 -22.88 22.09
N ILE A 851 42.27 -22.29 22.48
CA ILE A 851 42.09 -20.84 22.63
C ILE A 851 43.10 -20.26 23.63
N LYS A 852 43.32 -20.95 24.77
CA LYS A 852 44.33 -20.56 25.75
C LYS A 852 45.76 -20.66 25.22
N ILE A 853 46.06 -21.65 24.36
CA ILE A 853 47.35 -21.78 23.67
C ILE A 853 47.52 -20.66 22.62
N THR A 854 46.52 -20.36 21.80
CA THR A 854 46.60 -19.26 20.81
C THR A 854 46.70 -17.89 21.49
N GLY A 855 46.00 -17.68 22.61
CA GLY A 855 46.07 -16.46 23.42
C GLY A 855 47.44 -16.25 24.11
N ASN A 856 48.17 -17.33 24.39
CA ASN A 856 49.57 -17.27 24.83
C ASN A 856 50.50 -16.98 23.64
N LEU A 857 50.41 -17.76 22.56
CA LEU A 857 51.20 -17.56 21.33
C LEU A 857 51.06 -16.15 20.74
N ARG A 858 49.89 -15.50 20.93
CA ARG A 858 49.62 -14.12 20.51
C ARG A 858 50.39 -13.06 21.33
N ARG A 859 50.85 -13.40 22.54
CA ARG A 859 51.80 -12.60 23.35
C ARG A 859 53.24 -12.93 22.97
N ASP A 860 53.52 -14.22 22.79
CA ASP A 860 54.87 -14.73 22.54
C ASP A 860 55.38 -14.37 21.12
N PHE A 861 54.48 -14.18 20.14
CA PHE A 861 54.81 -13.84 18.74
C PHE A 861 53.99 -12.65 18.19
N PRO A 862 54.33 -11.40 18.57
CA PRO A 862 53.62 -10.19 18.12
C PRO A 862 53.56 -10.05 16.59
N ASP A 863 54.62 -10.44 15.88
CA ASP A 863 54.72 -10.34 14.40
C ASP A 863 53.68 -11.18 13.66
N LYS A 864 53.07 -12.16 14.35
CA LYS A 864 52.03 -13.05 13.80
C LYS A 864 50.63 -12.78 14.37
N LEU A 865 50.46 -11.68 15.13
CA LEU A 865 49.22 -11.33 15.82
C LEU A 865 47.99 -11.38 14.91
N TYR A 866 48.06 -10.81 13.69
CA TYR A 866 46.93 -10.81 12.76
C TYR A 866 46.52 -12.23 12.31
N VAL A 867 47.47 -13.16 12.14
CA VAL A 867 47.18 -14.56 11.79
C VAL A 867 46.62 -15.32 13.00
N LEU A 868 47.21 -15.11 14.17
CA LEU A 868 46.77 -15.74 15.42
C LEU A 868 45.35 -15.29 15.82
N CYS A 869 44.99 -14.02 15.59
CA CYS A 869 43.61 -13.52 15.73
C CYS A 869 42.61 -14.26 14.82
N ARG A 870 43.00 -14.67 13.60
CA ARG A 870 42.10 -15.44 12.70
C ARG A 870 41.90 -16.86 13.20
N ILE A 871 42.95 -17.50 13.72
CA ILE A 871 42.86 -18.84 14.33
C ILE A 871 42.03 -18.79 15.63
N GLU A 872 42.23 -17.77 16.46
CA GLU A 872 41.45 -17.53 17.68
C GLU A 872 39.95 -17.32 17.36
N ASN A 873 39.64 -16.53 16.33
CA ASN A 873 38.27 -16.36 15.82
C ASN A 873 37.67 -17.67 15.28
N MET A 874 38.44 -18.50 14.57
CA MET A 874 38.00 -19.81 14.07
C MET A 874 37.59 -20.75 15.20
N LEU A 875 38.44 -20.88 16.22
CA LEU A 875 38.16 -21.66 17.43
C LEU A 875 36.94 -21.10 18.18
N GLY A 876 36.77 -19.78 18.20
CA GLY A 876 35.57 -19.09 18.68
C GLY A 876 34.28 -19.47 17.93
N VAL A 877 34.29 -19.47 16.59
CA VAL A 877 33.12 -19.88 15.78
C VAL A 877 32.77 -21.36 16.00
N VAL A 878 33.77 -22.24 16.18
CA VAL A 878 33.52 -23.64 16.55
C VAL A 878 32.84 -23.75 17.92
N SER A 879 33.10 -22.85 18.87
CA SER A 879 32.35 -22.81 20.14
C SER A 879 30.89 -22.36 19.98
N LEU A 880 30.56 -21.57 18.94
CA LEU A 880 29.20 -21.17 18.60
C LEU A 880 28.42 -22.26 17.85
N CYS A 881 29.09 -23.09 17.04
CA CYS A 881 28.53 -24.35 16.53
C CYS A 881 28.07 -25.31 17.64
N MET A 882 28.62 -25.15 18.84
CA MET A 882 28.44 -26.04 19.99
C MET A 882 27.35 -25.56 20.96
N TYR A 883 26.68 -24.42 20.74
CA TYR A 883 25.67 -23.91 21.70
C TYR A 883 24.23 -23.83 21.18
N GLY A 884 23.94 -24.43 20.02
CA GLY A 884 22.59 -24.62 19.45
C GLY A 884 22.65 -25.12 18.02
#